data_AF-A0A8S3QMB8-F1
#
_entry.id   AF-A0A8S3QMB8-F1
#
_cell.length_a   1.000
_cell.length_b   1.000
_cell.length_c   1.000
_cell.angle_alpha   90.00
_cell.angle_beta   90.00
_cell.angle_gamma   90.00
#
_symmetry.space_group_name_H-M   'P 1'
#
loop_
_entity.id
_entity.type
_entity.pdbx_description
1 polymer ?
#
loop_
_entity_poly.entity_id
_entity_poly.type
_entity_poly.pdbx_seq_one_letter_code
_entity_poly.pdbx_strand_id
1 'polypeptide(L)'
;MEAKKDKILSKLGDSYKLVLTKEYKHKASIYVFNYKISLKDEKQETFTNAFEHMVDYSIKDYPNGRIKIVPIHEIISTKHKGWPIRTYNTVKKLFMDQMERLLNSAEELNLEEVIFEVTVIPNRKGKGKALKILDVTNKRSIIQIKNDDTICLSRAIVTSLASNKLLENFTNSQLKHIKEGVEIKEEGNNLDDLKAFENYLNIRIIVFTSNSTEYIVYNGNEEYNEQIYLYYHDEHFDTITNITGFLAKRRFCKVCLIGYTEQHTCKDNTVTTIRKQHICDKCNKTYTGPIGKNHKCGEKICLICYEKYTESNEEHLCYMKPSVPKQVKNNKYIYFDFEANQETGIHIMNFCIAYDLENIYCFKNNYVKVFKCDFNIDNLNLLELDIDDCFSDVEKIPFREYETPIGNSVIDNFCKYFIRDKFKDYTFISHYGKGYDMQPILGWIIKNKIEHSIISSGLKLTFIVIKGINLRFIDSINFTLCGLAAFPKTFGFVGNKGYFPHYFNTTENQKYKGIYPDKEYFGYNTMTIKNKELFDEWYNKVKEKEFKFNKEIFYYCLLDVLILAKGCTLYRKLFLNITNNCIDPFQYITIAQCCTKIFKTLMLTNETIGIHKKMTIKEVHSQKSIQWLEYISLEYNIMIQHAKRGGEKKLFINNKCYKVDGYYYDRENKMRNVYEFFWMLLAWMYKML
;
A
#
# COMPACT_ATOMS: atom_id res chain seq x y z
N MET A 1 -35.16 16.78 -21.77
CA MET A 1 -35.74 16.35 -20.47
C MET A 1 -37.23 16.18 -20.70
N GLU A 2 -37.70 14.97 -20.94
CA GLU A 2 -39.14 14.71 -20.99
C GLU A 2 -39.72 14.85 -19.58
N ALA A 3 -40.76 15.66 -19.43
CA ALA A 3 -41.51 15.80 -18.19
C ALA A 3 -42.28 14.51 -17.94
N LYS A 4 -41.75 13.63 -17.08
CA LYS A 4 -42.52 12.51 -16.54
C LYS A 4 -43.74 13.07 -15.80
N LYS A 5 -44.94 12.59 -16.15
CA LYS A 5 -46.21 12.92 -15.47
C LYS A 5 -46.08 12.69 -13.95
N ASP A 6 -46.71 13.58 -13.17
CA ASP A 6 -46.81 13.45 -11.71
C ASP A 6 -47.30 12.06 -11.31
N LYS A 7 -46.58 11.41 -10.39
CA LYS A 7 -46.91 10.08 -9.90
C LYS A 7 -47.58 10.19 -8.53
N ILE A 8 -48.86 9.81 -8.48
CA ILE A 8 -49.62 9.76 -7.22
C ILE A 8 -49.19 8.50 -6.45
N LEU A 9 -48.64 8.69 -5.24
CA LEU A 9 -48.15 7.62 -4.38
C LEU A 9 -49.17 7.22 -3.30
N SER A 10 -50.04 8.13 -2.89
CA SER A 10 -51.23 7.84 -2.06
C SER A 10 -52.43 8.66 -2.52
N LYS A 11 -53.66 8.15 -2.31
CA LYS A 11 -54.89 8.84 -2.70
C LYS A 11 -55.48 9.57 -1.50
N LEU A 12 -56.23 10.63 -1.75
CA LEU A 12 -57.00 11.40 -0.75
C LEU A 12 -58.17 10.56 -0.16
N GLY A 13 -58.05 9.23 -0.09
CA GLY A 13 -58.84 8.29 0.71
C GLY A 13 -58.11 7.90 2.00
N ASP A 14 -56.77 7.93 2.01
CA ASP A 14 -55.88 7.34 3.03
C ASP A 14 -55.32 8.40 4.02
N SER A 15 -56.14 9.33 4.48
CA SER A 15 -55.77 10.45 5.39
C SER A 15 -54.85 11.54 4.79
N TYR A 16 -54.06 11.25 3.75
CA TYR A 16 -53.24 12.22 3.01
C TYR A 16 -53.03 11.80 1.54
N LYS A 17 -52.72 12.77 0.67
CA LYS A 17 -52.30 12.58 -0.73
C LYS A 17 -50.84 12.98 -0.90
N LEU A 18 -50.00 12.02 -1.29
CA LEU A 18 -48.59 12.19 -1.58
C LEU A 18 -48.37 12.12 -3.09
N VAL A 19 -47.82 13.18 -3.68
CA VAL A 19 -47.55 13.28 -5.12
C VAL A 19 -46.06 13.48 -5.34
N LEU A 20 -45.43 12.57 -6.09
CA LEU A 20 -44.06 12.73 -6.59
C LEU A 20 -44.12 13.58 -7.86
N THR A 21 -43.63 14.82 -7.76
CA THR A 21 -43.65 15.82 -8.84
C THR A 21 -42.38 15.79 -9.69
N LYS A 22 -41.26 15.34 -9.11
CA LYS A 22 -39.99 15.26 -9.82
C LYS A 22 -39.12 14.14 -9.26
N GLU A 23 -38.50 13.37 -10.14
CA GLU A 23 -37.50 12.36 -9.79
C GLU A 23 -36.35 12.43 -10.80
N TYR A 24 -35.13 12.66 -10.32
CA TYR A 24 -33.95 12.70 -11.19
C TYR A 24 -32.66 12.33 -10.47
N LYS A 25 -31.67 11.96 -11.26
CA LYS A 25 -30.32 11.64 -10.80
C LYS A 25 -29.38 12.83 -11.02
N HIS A 26 -28.83 13.37 -9.96
CA HIS A 26 -27.85 14.47 -10.00
C HIS A 26 -26.42 13.91 -9.88
N LYS A 27 -25.59 14.06 -10.93
CA LYS A 27 -24.26 13.39 -11.05
C LYS A 27 -24.36 11.85 -10.94
N ALA A 28 -23.26 11.12 -11.11
CA ALA A 28 -23.28 9.66 -11.31
C ALA A 28 -23.87 8.81 -10.14
N SER A 29 -24.27 9.41 -9.01
CA SER A 29 -24.68 8.63 -7.81
C SER A 29 -25.61 9.34 -6.82
N ILE A 30 -26.16 10.53 -7.08
CA ILE A 30 -27.09 11.20 -6.13
C ILE A 30 -28.49 11.20 -6.74
N TYR A 31 -29.51 10.85 -5.95
CA TYR A 31 -30.90 10.83 -6.37
C TYR A 31 -31.68 11.92 -5.66
N VAL A 32 -32.52 12.64 -6.39
CA VAL A 32 -33.33 13.75 -5.87
C VAL A 32 -34.78 13.51 -6.23
N PHE A 33 -35.65 13.63 -5.23
CA PHE A 33 -37.09 13.44 -5.32
C PHE A 33 -37.80 14.68 -4.77
N ASN A 34 -38.82 15.18 -5.48
CA ASN A 34 -39.65 16.28 -5.01
C ASN A 34 -41.07 15.79 -4.76
N TYR A 35 -41.57 16.03 -3.55
CA TYR A 35 -42.90 15.61 -3.13
C TYR A 35 -43.77 16.80 -2.78
N LYS A 36 -45.05 16.69 -3.14
CA LYS A 36 -46.12 17.55 -2.64
C LYS A 36 -47.03 16.69 -1.76
N ILE A 37 -47.33 17.18 -0.55
CA ILE A 37 -48.19 16.51 0.42
C ILE A 37 -49.46 17.35 0.58
N SER A 38 -50.62 16.71 0.52
CA SER A 38 -51.91 17.32 0.89
C SER A 38 -52.54 16.48 1.99
N LEU A 39 -52.82 17.07 3.15
CA LEU A 39 -53.41 16.36 4.30
C LEU A 39 -54.94 16.51 4.29
N LYS A 40 -55.68 15.52 4.81
CA LYS A 40 -57.13 15.68 5.01
C LYS A 40 -57.48 16.44 6.29
N ASP A 41 -56.62 16.34 7.29
CA ASP A 41 -56.75 17.01 8.58
C ASP A 41 -55.36 17.46 9.07
N GLU A 42 -55.33 18.44 9.96
CA GLU A 42 -54.08 19.00 10.51
C GLU A 42 -53.53 18.16 11.68
N LYS A 43 -53.91 16.88 11.78
CA LYS A 43 -53.43 16.03 12.86
C LYS A 43 -51.96 15.68 12.64
N GLN A 44 -51.18 15.78 13.71
CA GLN A 44 -49.74 15.45 13.73
C GLN A 44 -49.48 14.00 13.26
N GLU A 45 -50.37 13.07 13.60
CA GLU A 45 -50.29 11.67 13.19
C GLU A 45 -50.42 11.51 11.67
N THR A 46 -51.38 12.20 11.05
CA THR A 46 -51.60 12.19 9.60
C THR A 46 -50.38 12.70 8.84
N PHE A 47 -49.76 13.78 9.33
CA PHE A 47 -48.52 14.30 8.77
C PHE A 47 -47.34 13.34 8.97
N THR A 48 -47.23 12.71 10.13
CA THR A 48 -46.17 11.72 10.43
C THR A 48 -46.22 10.56 9.45
N ASN A 49 -47.42 10.02 9.22
CA ASN A 49 -47.63 8.91 8.29
C ASN A 49 -47.31 9.30 6.84
N ALA A 50 -47.70 10.53 6.43
CA ALA A 50 -47.35 11.05 5.10
C ALA A 50 -45.84 11.18 4.91
N PHE A 51 -45.14 11.65 5.94
CA PHE A 51 -43.70 11.83 5.93
C PHE A 51 -42.94 10.50 5.88
N GLU A 52 -43.36 9.51 6.68
CA GLU A 52 -42.76 8.16 6.66
C GLU A 52 -42.89 7.52 5.28
N HIS A 53 -44.08 7.60 4.68
CA HIS A 53 -44.31 7.07 3.34
C HIS A 53 -43.41 7.74 2.28
N MET A 54 -43.24 9.06 2.36
CA MET A 54 -42.33 9.81 1.48
C MET A 54 -40.88 9.32 1.59
N VAL A 55 -40.40 9.11 2.82
CA VAL A 55 -39.01 8.70 3.05
C VAL A 55 -38.79 7.24 2.65
N ASP A 56 -39.70 6.35 3.04
CA ASP A 56 -39.62 4.92 2.71
C ASP A 56 -39.61 4.69 1.19
N TYR A 57 -40.44 5.46 0.45
CA TYR A 57 -40.39 5.44 -1.00
C TYR A 57 -39.03 5.92 -1.54
N SER A 58 -38.49 7.01 -1.00
CA SER A 58 -37.21 7.60 -1.43
C SER A 58 -36.00 6.68 -1.19
N ILE A 59 -36.03 5.86 -0.13
CA ILE A 59 -34.90 4.99 0.25
C ILE A 59 -35.10 3.51 -0.09
N LYS A 60 -36.21 3.13 -0.73
CA LYS A 60 -36.54 1.73 -1.05
C LYS A 60 -35.37 0.95 -1.67
N ASP A 61 -34.66 1.57 -2.61
CA ASP A 61 -33.52 0.96 -3.30
C ASP A 61 -32.16 1.20 -2.60
N TYR A 62 -32.14 2.06 -1.56
CA TYR A 62 -30.95 2.52 -0.84
C TYR A 62 -31.17 2.59 0.69
N PRO A 63 -31.56 1.49 1.37
CA PRO A 63 -31.96 1.51 2.78
C PRO A 63 -30.85 1.96 3.75
N ASN A 64 -29.58 1.81 3.33
CA ASN A 64 -28.40 2.23 4.08
C ASN A 64 -27.81 3.57 3.60
N GLY A 65 -28.53 4.30 2.74
CA GLY A 65 -28.12 5.61 2.23
C GLY A 65 -28.15 6.71 3.30
N ARG A 66 -27.49 7.83 3.00
CA ARG A 66 -27.68 9.07 3.76
C ARG A 66 -28.69 9.93 3.03
N ILE A 67 -29.61 10.54 3.76
CA ILE A 67 -30.64 11.39 3.20
C ILE A 67 -30.49 12.83 3.70
N LYS A 68 -31.03 13.76 2.90
CA LYS A 68 -31.26 15.15 3.26
C LYS A 68 -32.68 15.49 2.83
N ILE A 69 -33.47 16.06 3.72
CA ILE A 69 -34.84 16.49 3.43
C ILE A 69 -34.88 17.99 3.61
N VAL A 70 -35.40 18.71 2.62
CA VAL A 70 -35.50 20.17 2.61
C VAL A 70 -36.93 20.56 2.24
N PRO A 71 -37.68 21.19 3.14
CA PRO A 71 -38.92 21.86 2.78
C PRO A 71 -38.59 23.14 2.00
N ILE A 72 -39.01 23.20 0.74
CA ILE A 72 -38.92 24.37 -0.13
C ILE A 72 -40.20 25.17 0.11
N HIS A 73 -40.13 26.09 1.06
CA HIS A 73 -41.17 27.05 1.41
C HIS A 73 -40.52 28.34 1.92
N GLU A 74 -41.05 29.51 1.58
CA GLU A 74 -40.41 30.81 1.82
C GLU A 74 -40.14 31.07 3.31
N ILE A 75 -41.06 30.66 4.19
CA ILE A 75 -40.93 30.80 5.65
C ILE A 75 -40.06 29.70 6.28
N ILE A 76 -40.21 28.44 5.86
CA ILE A 76 -39.55 27.29 6.50
C ILE A 76 -38.06 27.22 6.11
N SER A 77 -37.76 27.55 4.85
CA SER A 77 -36.39 27.51 4.31
C SER A 77 -35.50 28.63 4.88
N THR A 78 -36.07 29.78 5.24
CA THR A 78 -35.34 30.95 5.78
C THR A 78 -35.07 30.83 7.28
N LYS A 79 -35.99 30.22 8.05
CA LYS A 79 -35.83 30.01 9.51
C LYS A 79 -34.78 28.95 9.89
N HIS A 80 -34.38 28.07 8.96
CA HIS A 80 -33.49 26.94 9.27
C HIS A 80 -32.36 26.74 8.24
N LYS A 81 -31.25 27.49 8.41
CA LYS A 81 -30.01 27.24 7.65
C LYS A 81 -29.27 26.00 8.18
N GLY A 82 -29.43 24.86 7.50
CA GLY A 82 -28.50 23.75 7.61
C GLY A 82 -29.11 22.36 7.82
N TRP A 83 -30.00 21.91 6.91
CA TRP A 83 -30.50 20.53 6.90
C TRP A 83 -29.35 19.53 6.71
N PRO A 84 -29.00 18.72 7.73
CA PRO A 84 -27.80 17.90 7.70
C PRO A 84 -28.03 16.62 6.89
N ILE A 85 -27.02 16.22 6.13
CA ILE A 85 -27.03 14.90 5.45
C ILE A 85 -26.64 13.84 6.49
N ARG A 86 -27.57 12.95 6.86
CA ARG A 86 -27.39 11.91 7.90
C ARG A 86 -28.11 10.62 7.52
N THR A 87 -28.04 9.60 8.37
CA THR A 87 -28.85 8.37 8.23
C THR A 87 -30.34 8.69 8.40
N TYR A 88 -31.21 7.89 7.78
CA TYR A 88 -32.66 8.05 7.85
C TYR A 88 -33.17 8.25 9.29
N ASN A 89 -32.83 7.33 10.20
CA ASN A 89 -33.30 7.39 11.59
C ASN A 89 -32.94 8.71 12.29
N THR A 90 -31.75 9.26 12.00
CA THR A 90 -31.32 10.53 12.58
C THR A 90 -32.03 11.72 11.94
N VAL A 91 -32.23 11.71 10.62
CA VAL A 91 -32.99 12.77 9.93
C VAL A 91 -34.45 12.76 10.33
N LYS A 92 -35.08 11.58 10.44
CA LYS A 92 -36.45 11.40 10.94
C LYS A 92 -36.62 12.06 12.30
N LYS A 93 -35.76 11.70 13.27
CA LYS A 93 -35.82 12.28 14.61
C LYS A 93 -35.68 13.80 14.60
N LEU A 94 -34.66 14.33 13.91
CA LEU A 94 -34.42 15.77 13.84
C LEU A 94 -35.55 16.54 13.16
N PHE A 95 -36.14 15.95 12.11
CA PHE A 95 -37.24 16.57 11.39
C PHE A 95 -38.53 16.57 12.21
N MET A 96 -38.85 15.46 12.88
CA MET A 96 -40.03 15.36 13.76
C MET A 96 -39.93 16.34 14.95
N ASP A 97 -38.77 16.41 15.61
CA ASP A 97 -38.52 17.37 16.70
C ASP A 97 -38.66 18.84 16.23
N GLN A 98 -38.38 19.13 14.95
CA GLN A 98 -38.50 20.47 14.38
C GLN A 98 -39.93 20.79 13.94
N MET A 99 -40.64 19.83 13.36
CA MET A 99 -42.04 20.00 12.99
C MET A 99 -42.93 20.15 14.22
N GLU A 100 -42.64 19.44 15.31
CA GLU A 100 -43.33 19.64 16.59
C GLU A 100 -43.16 21.07 17.12
N ARG A 101 -41.98 21.67 16.94
CA ARG A 101 -41.74 23.07 17.32
C ARG A 101 -42.48 24.06 16.42
N LEU A 102 -42.58 23.77 15.12
CA LEU A 102 -43.29 24.61 14.15
C LEU A 102 -44.80 24.54 14.32
N LEU A 103 -45.36 23.35 14.59
CA LEU A 103 -46.79 23.18 14.88
C LEU A 103 -47.20 23.81 16.22
N ASN A 104 -46.27 23.91 17.19
CA ASN A 104 -46.51 24.56 18.47
C ASN A 104 -46.24 26.09 18.46
N SER A 105 -45.61 26.63 17.42
CA SER A 105 -45.52 28.08 17.21
C SER A 105 -46.78 28.54 16.50
N ALA A 106 -47.57 29.45 17.09
CA ALA A 106 -48.91 29.86 16.63
C ALA A 106 -48.96 30.63 15.28
N GLU A 107 -48.13 30.26 14.30
CA GLU A 107 -48.16 30.76 12.93
C GLU A 107 -48.96 29.77 12.05
N GLU A 108 -50.06 30.21 11.43
CA GLU A 108 -50.80 29.41 10.44
C GLU A 108 -49.88 29.02 9.29
N LEU A 109 -49.55 27.73 9.19
CA LEU A 109 -48.62 27.20 8.20
C LEU A 109 -49.40 26.36 7.19
N ASN A 110 -49.66 26.92 6.01
CA ASN A 110 -50.34 26.19 4.95
C ASN A 110 -49.42 25.13 4.34
N LEU A 111 -49.55 23.88 4.79
CA LEU A 111 -48.74 22.75 4.33
C LEU A 111 -49.07 22.31 2.90
N GLU A 112 -50.19 22.76 2.31
CA GLU A 112 -50.60 22.38 0.95
C GLU A 112 -49.66 22.93 -0.14
N GLU A 113 -48.91 23.99 0.14
CA GLU A 113 -47.99 24.63 -0.80
C GLU A 113 -46.53 24.20 -0.62
N VAL A 114 -46.22 23.40 0.40
CA VAL A 114 -44.84 23.01 0.70
C VAL A 114 -44.38 21.87 -0.22
N ILE A 115 -43.26 22.09 -0.93
CA ILE A 115 -42.57 21.06 -1.70
C ILE A 115 -41.42 20.51 -0.86
N PHE A 116 -41.38 19.19 -0.66
CA PHE A 116 -40.28 18.52 0.03
C PHE A 116 -39.28 17.96 -0.98
N GLU A 117 -38.06 18.48 -0.96
CA GLU A 117 -36.93 17.92 -1.71
C GLU A 117 -36.18 16.90 -0.84
N VAL A 118 -36.20 15.64 -1.26
CA VAL A 118 -35.46 14.55 -0.64
C VAL A 118 -34.26 14.20 -1.51
N THR A 119 -33.06 14.46 -1.00
CA THR A 119 -31.80 14.03 -1.62
C THR A 119 -31.31 12.75 -0.96
N VAL A 120 -31.15 11.68 -1.74
CA VAL A 120 -30.57 10.41 -1.31
C VAL A 120 -29.17 10.29 -1.86
N ILE A 121 -28.21 10.16 -0.94
CA ILE A 121 -26.81 9.84 -1.22
C ILE A 121 -26.60 8.39 -0.80
N PRO A 122 -26.60 7.44 -1.75
CA PRO A 122 -26.17 6.08 -1.47
C PRO A 122 -24.79 6.12 -0.83
N ASN A 123 -24.59 5.35 0.23
CA ASN A 123 -23.23 5.15 0.73
C ASN A 123 -22.38 4.66 -0.44
N ARG A 124 -21.26 5.36 -0.71
CA ARG A 124 -20.26 4.87 -1.65
C ARG A 124 -19.77 3.55 -1.10
N LYS A 125 -20.29 2.43 -1.63
CA LYS A 125 -19.51 1.20 -1.67
C LYS A 125 -18.23 1.63 -2.38
N GLY A 126 -17.09 1.59 -1.70
CA GLY A 126 -15.81 1.61 -2.40
C GLY A 126 -15.91 0.62 -3.56
N LYS A 127 -15.22 0.88 -4.67
CA LYS A 127 -15.06 -0.12 -5.74
C LYS A 127 -14.30 -1.35 -5.20
N GLY A 128 -14.90 -2.12 -4.30
CA GLY A 128 -14.82 -3.55 -4.39
C GLY A 128 -15.66 -3.91 -5.60
N LYS A 129 -15.05 -4.60 -6.56
CA LYS A 129 -15.73 -5.12 -7.75
C LYS A 129 -17.07 -5.73 -7.33
N ALA A 130 -18.18 -5.15 -7.76
CA ALA A 130 -19.40 -5.92 -7.87
C ALA A 130 -19.08 -6.99 -8.91
N LEU A 131 -18.86 -8.22 -8.45
CA LEU A 131 -18.59 -9.34 -9.33
C LEU A 131 -19.92 -9.73 -10.00
N LYS A 132 -20.33 -8.97 -11.01
CA LYS A 132 -21.15 -9.55 -12.08
C LYS A 132 -20.28 -10.58 -12.78
N ILE A 133 -20.86 -11.73 -13.11
CA ILE A 133 -20.27 -12.67 -14.06
C ILE A 133 -20.28 -11.93 -15.41
N LEU A 134 -19.23 -11.14 -15.63
CA LEU A 134 -18.84 -10.67 -16.95
C LEU A 134 -18.18 -11.84 -17.66
N ASP A 135 -18.50 -11.94 -18.95
CA ASP A 135 -17.91 -12.76 -20.01
C ASP A 135 -16.77 -13.67 -19.55
N VAL A 136 -17.04 -14.98 -19.55
CA VAL A 136 -16.18 -16.02 -18.98
C VAL A 136 -14.79 -16.02 -19.64
N THR A 137 -14.74 -15.56 -20.88
CA THR A 137 -13.54 -15.37 -21.72
C THR A 137 -12.47 -14.44 -21.12
N ASN A 138 -12.84 -13.54 -20.20
CA ASN A 138 -11.93 -12.54 -19.61
C ASN A 138 -11.60 -12.77 -18.13
N LYS A 139 -11.96 -13.94 -17.57
CA LYS A 139 -11.75 -14.23 -16.15
C LYS A 139 -10.36 -14.82 -15.88
N ARG A 140 -9.52 -14.08 -15.14
CA ARG A 140 -8.22 -14.55 -14.60
C ARG A 140 -8.31 -15.79 -13.69
N SER A 141 -9.51 -16.18 -13.26
CA SER A 141 -9.74 -17.37 -12.44
C SER A 141 -9.85 -18.67 -13.26
N ILE A 142 -9.79 -18.56 -14.59
CA ILE A 142 -9.86 -19.67 -15.54
C ILE A 142 -8.58 -19.64 -16.37
N ILE A 143 -7.95 -20.79 -16.57
CA ILE A 143 -6.94 -20.97 -17.61
C ILE A 143 -7.66 -21.62 -18.78
N GLN A 144 -7.72 -20.89 -19.89
CA GLN A 144 -8.31 -21.41 -21.12
C GLN A 144 -7.37 -22.43 -21.75
N ILE A 145 -7.88 -23.62 -22.03
CA ILE A 145 -7.15 -24.64 -22.76
C ILE A 145 -7.28 -24.31 -24.25
N LYS A 146 -6.16 -23.95 -24.88
CA LYS A 146 -6.12 -23.71 -26.32
C LYS A 146 -5.54 -24.93 -26.98
N ASN A 147 -6.37 -25.66 -27.70
CA ASN A 147 -5.99 -26.87 -28.41
C ASN A 147 -6.84 -27.05 -29.67
N ASP A 148 -6.19 -27.54 -30.73
CA ASP A 148 -6.83 -27.89 -32.01
C ASP A 148 -7.19 -29.38 -32.07
N ASP A 149 -6.90 -30.12 -30.99
CA ASP A 149 -7.15 -31.56 -30.81
C ASP A 149 -8.39 -31.82 -29.92
N THR A 150 -8.81 -33.08 -29.78
CA THR A 150 -10.01 -33.45 -29.00
C THR A 150 -9.72 -33.73 -27.51
N ILE A 151 -8.51 -33.42 -27.02
CA ILE A 151 -8.02 -33.82 -25.68
C ILE A 151 -8.06 -32.69 -24.63
N CYS A 152 -9.00 -31.75 -24.77
CA CYS A 152 -9.13 -30.61 -23.86
C CYS A 152 -9.33 -31.04 -22.40
N LEU A 153 -10.07 -32.14 -22.15
CA LEU A 153 -10.30 -32.67 -20.80
C LEU A 153 -8.99 -33.06 -20.09
N SER A 154 -8.18 -33.90 -20.73
CA SER A 154 -6.89 -34.35 -20.17
C SER A 154 -5.98 -33.16 -19.90
N ARG A 155 -5.89 -32.20 -20.85
CA ARG A 155 -5.09 -30.97 -20.70
C ARG A 155 -5.60 -30.11 -19.54
N ALA A 156 -6.91 -29.98 -19.36
CA ALA A 156 -7.51 -29.23 -18.26
C ALA A 156 -7.22 -29.87 -16.89
N ILE A 157 -7.23 -31.20 -16.80
CA ILE A 157 -6.86 -31.93 -15.57
C ILE A 157 -5.38 -31.70 -15.23
N VAL A 158 -4.47 -31.88 -16.18
CA VAL A 158 -3.03 -31.67 -15.96
C VAL A 158 -2.76 -30.24 -15.50
N THR A 159 -3.37 -29.27 -16.19
CA THR A 159 -3.22 -27.84 -15.89
C THR A 159 -3.76 -27.51 -14.51
N SER A 160 -4.87 -28.13 -14.10
CA SER A 160 -5.44 -27.97 -12.76
C SER A 160 -4.53 -28.54 -11.67
N LEU A 161 -3.99 -29.74 -11.87
CA LEU A 161 -3.03 -30.36 -10.96
C LEU A 161 -1.75 -29.55 -10.82
N ALA A 162 -1.23 -29.01 -11.92
CA ALA A 162 -0.07 -28.13 -11.92
C ALA A 162 -0.32 -26.84 -11.13
N SER A 163 -1.47 -26.19 -11.38
CA SER A 163 -1.83 -24.95 -10.72
C SER A 163 -2.03 -25.10 -9.20
N ASN A 164 -2.49 -26.27 -8.76
CA ASN A 164 -2.69 -26.60 -7.35
C ASN A 164 -1.45 -27.26 -6.70
N LYS A 165 -0.33 -27.38 -7.42
CA LYS A 165 0.92 -28.03 -6.95
C LYS A 165 0.72 -29.49 -6.52
N LEU A 166 -0.26 -30.18 -7.10
CA LEU A 166 -0.54 -31.58 -6.81
C LEU A 166 0.34 -32.52 -7.64
N LEU A 167 0.95 -32.05 -8.75
CA LEU A 167 1.80 -32.87 -9.62
C LEU A 167 3.00 -33.51 -8.91
N GLU A 168 3.56 -32.87 -7.88
CA GLU A 168 4.71 -33.38 -7.11
C GLU A 168 4.35 -34.65 -6.31
N ASN A 169 3.07 -34.94 -6.11
CA ASN A 169 2.57 -36.07 -5.32
C ASN A 169 2.32 -37.34 -6.16
N PHE A 170 2.53 -37.28 -7.48
CA PHE A 170 2.24 -38.39 -8.40
C PHE A 170 3.50 -39.12 -8.84
N THR A 171 3.39 -40.44 -9.00
CA THR A 171 4.48 -41.28 -9.51
C THR A 171 4.78 -40.99 -10.98
N ASN A 172 6.01 -41.29 -11.45
CA ASN A 172 6.40 -41.12 -12.85
C ASN A 172 5.49 -41.89 -13.83
N SER A 173 4.92 -43.02 -13.40
CA SER A 173 3.93 -43.79 -14.19
C SER A 173 2.60 -43.03 -14.30
N GLN A 174 2.07 -42.51 -13.18
CA GLN A 174 0.86 -41.67 -13.20
C GLN A 174 1.07 -40.41 -14.04
N LEU A 175 2.22 -39.74 -13.95
CA LEU A 175 2.55 -38.56 -14.76
C LEU A 175 2.68 -38.87 -16.26
N LYS A 176 3.10 -40.08 -16.63
CA LYS A 176 3.14 -40.54 -18.03
C LYS A 176 1.74 -40.80 -18.55
N HIS A 177 0.91 -41.52 -17.80
CA HIS A 177 -0.50 -41.79 -18.16
C HIS A 177 -1.40 -40.54 -18.13
N ILE A 178 -1.10 -39.55 -17.29
CA ILE A 178 -1.77 -38.23 -17.32
C ILE A 178 -1.49 -37.48 -18.64
N LYS A 179 -0.30 -37.67 -19.24
CA LYS A 179 0.08 -37.07 -20.53
C LYS A 179 -0.46 -37.86 -21.72
N GLU A 180 -0.56 -39.19 -21.58
CA GLU A 180 -1.08 -40.11 -22.60
C GLU A 180 -2.60 -40.33 -22.51
N GLY A 181 -3.26 -39.85 -21.44
CA GLY A 181 -4.68 -40.03 -21.13
C GLY A 181 -5.03 -41.39 -20.51
N VAL A 182 -6.20 -41.47 -19.86
CA VAL A 182 -7.01 -42.71 -19.90
C VAL A 182 -7.42 -42.91 -21.37
N GLU A 183 -7.58 -44.14 -21.86
CA GLU A 183 -7.87 -44.48 -23.26
C GLU A 183 -8.57 -43.34 -24.03
N ILE A 184 -7.78 -42.60 -24.82
CA ILE A 184 -8.25 -41.41 -25.51
C ILE A 184 -9.06 -41.89 -26.70
N LYS A 185 -10.38 -41.70 -26.63
CA LYS A 185 -11.30 -41.97 -27.74
C LYS A 185 -10.94 -41.05 -28.92
N GLU A 186 -11.09 -41.53 -30.16
CA GLU A 186 -10.80 -40.72 -31.37
C GLU A 186 -11.61 -39.41 -31.39
N GLU A 187 -12.81 -39.41 -30.81
CA GLU A 187 -13.69 -38.24 -30.70
C GLU A 187 -13.39 -37.34 -29.49
N GLY A 188 -12.41 -37.70 -28.65
CA GLY A 188 -12.09 -37.01 -27.38
C GLY A 188 -12.84 -37.56 -26.17
N ASN A 189 -12.37 -37.21 -24.98
CA ASN A 189 -13.01 -37.63 -23.73
C ASN A 189 -14.05 -36.60 -23.25
N ASN A 190 -15.19 -37.10 -22.77
CA ASN A 190 -16.35 -36.30 -22.35
C ASN A 190 -16.63 -36.45 -20.84
N LEU A 191 -17.78 -35.96 -20.38
CA LEU A 191 -18.16 -36.02 -18.96
C LEU A 191 -18.23 -37.46 -18.40
N ASP A 192 -18.54 -38.46 -19.23
CA ASP A 192 -18.66 -39.85 -18.79
C ASP A 192 -17.29 -40.48 -18.47
N ASP A 193 -16.22 -39.93 -19.03
CA ASP A 193 -14.86 -40.43 -18.85
C ASP A 193 -14.21 -39.92 -17.55
N LEU A 194 -14.78 -38.88 -16.92
CA LEU A 194 -14.25 -38.26 -15.70
C LEU A 194 -14.04 -39.25 -14.56
N LYS A 195 -14.96 -40.21 -14.41
CA LYS A 195 -14.89 -41.23 -13.35
C LYS A 195 -13.64 -42.12 -13.48
N ALA A 196 -13.21 -42.40 -14.70
CA ALA A 196 -12.00 -43.18 -14.94
C ALA A 196 -10.74 -42.38 -14.55
N PHE A 197 -10.70 -41.08 -14.87
CA PHE A 197 -9.62 -40.19 -14.43
C PHE A 197 -9.58 -40.03 -12.90
N GLU A 198 -10.73 -39.89 -12.24
CA GLU A 198 -10.81 -39.80 -10.77
C GLU A 198 -10.25 -41.04 -10.09
N ASN A 199 -10.69 -42.23 -10.50
CA ASN A 199 -10.25 -43.49 -9.91
C ASN A 199 -8.75 -43.72 -10.12
N TYR A 200 -8.23 -43.35 -11.29
CA TYR A 200 -6.82 -43.53 -11.62
C TYR A 200 -5.92 -42.55 -10.85
N LEU A 201 -6.39 -41.32 -10.62
CA LEU A 201 -5.63 -40.25 -9.98
C LEU A 201 -5.89 -40.12 -8.49
N ASN A 202 -6.92 -40.79 -7.95
CA ASN A 202 -7.32 -40.69 -6.54
C ASN A 202 -7.62 -39.22 -6.13
N ILE A 203 -8.29 -38.47 -7.01
CA ILE A 203 -8.70 -37.08 -6.82
C ILE A 203 -10.19 -36.91 -7.09
N ARG A 204 -10.82 -35.94 -6.42
CA ARG A 204 -12.20 -35.53 -6.66
C ARG A 204 -12.23 -34.43 -7.73
N ILE A 205 -12.90 -34.66 -8.84
CA ILE A 205 -13.13 -33.70 -9.92
C ILE A 205 -14.52 -33.10 -9.79
N ILE A 206 -14.61 -31.77 -9.83
CA ILE A 206 -15.88 -31.05 -9.82
C ILE A 206 -15.94 -30.14 -11.04
N VAL A 207 -16.96 -30.32 -11.88
CA VAL A 207 -17.11 -29.59 -13.15
C VAL A 207 -18.26 -28.61 -13.05
N PHE A 208 -17.97 -27.35 -13.34
CA PHE A 208 -18.94 -26.25 -13.34
C PHE A 208 -19.38 -25.89 -14.76
N THR A 209 -20.63 -25.46 -14.94
CA THR A 209 -21.13 -24.88 -16.20
C THR A 209 -21.87 -23.55 -15.95
N SER A 210 -22.03 -22.75 -17.00
CA SER A 210 -22.74 -21.47 -16.97
C SER A 210 -24.21 -21.56 -17.42
N ASN A 211 -24.64 -22.71 -17.97
CA ASN A 211 -25.91 -22.88 -18.66
C ASN A 211 -27.07 -23.49 -17.83
N SER A 212 -26.92 -23.64 -16.51
CA SER A 212 -27.96 -24.25 -15.66
C SER A 212 -28.17 -23.52 -14.33
N THR A 213 -29.37 -23.67 -13.74
CA THR A 213 -29.71 -23.19 -12.39
C THR A 213 -28.88 -23.87 -11.29
N GLU A 214 -28.29 -25.02 -11.62
CA GLU A 214 -27.32 -25.74 -10.81
C GLU A 214 -25.95 -25.62 -11.48
N TYR A 215 -25.03 -24.89 -10.87
CA TYR A 215 -23.74 -24.55 -11.48
C TYR A 215 -22.79 -25.75 -11.69
N ILE A 216 -23.14 -26.97 -11.21
CA ILE A 216 -22.27 -28.15 -11.18
C ILE A 216 -22.89 -29.25 -12.05
N VAL A 217 -22.14 -29.73 -13.04
CA VAL A 217 -22.57 -30.79 -13.98
C VAL A 217 -21.91 -32.13 -13.68
N TYR A 218 -20.81 -32.14 -12.93
CA TYR A 218 -20.18 -33.36 -12.44
C TYR A 218 -19.68 -33.12 -11.02
N ASN A 219 -20.08 -33.98 -10.10
CA ASN A 219 -19.62 -33.98 -8.71
C ASN A 219 -19.01 -35.34 -8.41
N GLY A 220 -17.68 -35.38 -8.48
CA GLY A 220 -16.88 -36.57 -8.29
C GLY A 220 -16.91 -37.18 -6.89
N ASN A 221 -16.23 -38.31 -6.73
CA ASN A 221 -16.29 -39.13 -5.51
C ASN A 221 -15.85 -38.35 -4.25
N GLU A 222 -16.70 -38.34 -3.23
CA GLU A 222 -16.47 -37.60 -1.98
C GLU A 222 -15.40 -38.21 -1.07
N GLU A 223 -15.02 -39.47 -1.30
CA GLU A 223 -13.98 -40.17 -0.54
C GLU A 223 -12.56 -39.65 -0.84
N TYR A 224 -12.36 -38.96 -1.96
CA TYR A 224 -11.06 -38.39 -2.31
C TYR A 224 -10.83 -37.04 -1.65
N ASN A 225 -9.70 -36.91 -0.96
CA ASN A 225 -9.35 -35.73 -0.17
C ASN A 225 -8.96 -34.51 -1.02
N GLU A 226 -8.32 -34.72 -2.17
CA GLU A 226 -7.86 -33.65 -3.05
C GLU A 226 -8.91 -33.31 -4.09
N GLN A 227 -9.21 -32.01 -4.25
CA GLN A 227 -10.27 -31.51 -5.14
C GLN A 227 -9.71 -30.62 -6.25
N ILE A 228 -10.12 -30.87 -7.49
CA ILE A 228 -9.88 -29.96 -8.62
C ILE A 228 -11.19 -29.46 -9.23
N TYR A 229 -11.13 -28.28 -9.85
CA TYR A 229 -12.30 -27.62 -10.42
C TYR A 229 -12.08 -27.37 -11.92
N LEU A 230 -13.03 -27.80 -12.75
CA LEU A 230 -13.03 -27.58 -14.19
C LEU A 230 -14.25 -26.77 -14.61
N TYR A 231 -14.16 -26.10 -15.75
CA TYR A 231 -15.25 -25.35 -16.37
C TYR A 231 -15.60 -26.00 -17.71
N TYR A 232 -16.87 -26.38 -17.89
CA TYR A 232 -17.38 -27.01 -19.11
C TYR A 232 -18.35 -26.08 -19.84
N HIS A 233 -18.04 -25.78 -21.10
CA HIS A 233 -18.81 -24.92 -21.99
C HIS A 233 -18.51 -25.29 -23.44
N ASP A 234 -19.51 -25.21 -24.33
CA ASP A 234 -19.35 -25.45 -25.77
C ASP A 234 -18.56 -26.73 -26.11
N GLU A 235 -18.87 -27.84 -25.41
CA GLU A 235 -18.18 -29.14 -25.53
C GLU A 235 -16.67 -29.10 -25.22
N HIS A 236 -16.22 -28.09 -24.48
CA HIS A 236 -14.82 -27.83 -24.14
C HIS A 236 -14.58 -27.74 -22.62
N PHE A 237 -13.40 -28.17 -22.18
CA PHE A 237 -12.98 -28.13 -20.78
C PHE A 237 -11.84 -27.15 -20.53
N ASP A 238 -12.09 -26.23 -19.60
CA ASP A 238 -11.11 -25.28 -19.07
C ASP A 238 -10.77 -25.55 -17.60
N THR A 239 -9.62 -25.05 -17.14
CA THR A 239 -9.20 -25.19 -15.74
C THR A 239 -9.67 -24.01 -14.89
N ILE A 240 -10.36 -24.27 -13.78
CA ILE A 240 -10.65 -23.24 -12.77
C ILE A 240 -9.53 -23.23 -11.72
N THR A 241 -8.70 -22.18 -11.73
CA THR A 241 -7.59 -22.01 -10.77
C THR A 241 -8.01 -21.32 -9.48
N ASN A 242 -9.12 -20.59 -9.49
CA ASN A 242 -9.65 -19.95 -8.29
C ASN A 242 -11.18 -19.98 -8.28
N ILE A 243 -11.74 -20.95 -7.55
CA ILE A 243 -13.19 -21.17 -7.48
C ILE A 243 -13.97 -19.97 -6.93
N THR A 244 -13.40 -19.21 -5.98
CA THR A 244 -14.05 -18.00 -5.46
C THR A 244 -14.08 -16.86 -6.49
N GLY A 245 -13.03 -16.74 -7.30
CA GLY A 245 -12.98 -15.81 -8.44
C GLY A 245 -13.92 -16.22 -9.56
N PHE A 246 -14.00 -17.52 -9.85
CA PHE A 246 -14.92 -18.10 -10.83
C PHE A 246 -16.38 -17.83 -10.46
N LEU A 247 -16.77 -18.17 -9.23
CA LEU A 247 -18.14 -17.99 -8.72
C LEU A 247 -18.47 -16.55 -8.33
N ALA A 248 -17.51 -15.63 -8.38
CA ALA A 248 -17.73 -14.24 -8.01
C ALA A 248 -18.15 -14.06 -6.52
N LYS A 249 -17.63 -14.91 -5.62
CA LYS A 249 -17.98 -14.93 -4.17
C LYS A 249 -16.75 -14.69 -3.29
N ARG A 250 -16.96 -14.29 -2.03
CA ARG A 250 -15.84 -14.02 -1.09
C ARG A 250 -15.23 -15.30 -0.53
N ARG A 251 -16.04 -16.33 -0.34
CA ARG A 251 -15.65 -17.63 0.20
C ARG A 251 -16.39 -18.74 -0.53
N PHE A 252 -15.84 -19.95 -0.48
CA PHE A 252 -16.41 -21.15 -1.07
C PHE A 252 -16.33 -22.29 -0.06
N CYS A 253 -17.38 -23.09 0.05
CA CYS A 253 -17.39 -24.27 0.89
C CYS A 253 -17.02 -25.50 0.05
N LYS A 254 -15.94 -26.21 0.41
CA LYS A 254 -15.50 -27.42 -0.29
C LYS A 254 -16.36 -28.66 -0.01
N VAL A 255 -17.18 -28.61 1.05
CA VAL A 255 -18.12 -29.69 1.42
C VAL A 255 -19.46 -29.47 0.74
N CYS A 256 -20.07 -28.31 0.99
CA CYS A 256 -21.40 -27.98 0.47
C CYS A 256 -21.37 -27.46 -0.99
N LEU A 257 -20.19 -27.29 -1.58
CA LEU A 257 -19.95 -26.80 -2.95
C LEU A 257 -20.66 -25.48 -3.33
N ILE A 258 -20.87 -24.60 -2.35
CA ILE A 258 -21.50 -23.29 -2.56
C ILE A 258 -20.58 -22.11 -2.21
N GLY A 259 -20.70 -21.05 -3.01
CA GLY A 259 -20.01 -19.78 -2.76
C GLY A 259 -20.86 -18.80 -1.96
N TYR A 260 -20.28 -18.17 -0.94
CA TYR A 260 -20.98 -17.29 0.00
C TYR A 260 -20.21 -15.98 0.27
N THR A 261 -20.93 -14.94 0.69
CA THR A 261 -20.37 -13.60 0.92
C THR A 261 -20.19 -13.27 2.40
N GLU A 262 -21.03 -13.83 3.27
CA GLU A 262 -21.04 -13.50 4.70
C GLU A 262 -20.97 -14.77 5.57
N GLN A 263 -22.08 -15.49 5.69
CA GLN A 263 -22.21 -16.68 6.55
C GLN A 263 -22.69 -17.90 5.75
N HIS A 264 -22.24 -19.08 6.13
CA HIS A 264 -22.65 -20.36 5.57
C HIS A 264 -22.60 -21.43 6.66
N THR A 265 -23.66 -22.23 6.77
CA THR A 265 -23.81 -23.34 7.69
C THR A 265 -23.95 -24.62 6.85
N CYS A 266 -23.02 -25.56 6.99
CA CYS A 266 -23.15 -26.87 6.34
C CYS A 266 -24.10 -27.78 7.13
N LYS A 267 -24.79 -28.69 6.42
CA LYS A 267 -25.72 -29.66 7.02
C LYS A 267 -25.01 -30.64 7.95
N ASP A 268 -23.78 -31.02 7.60
CA ASP A 268 -22.92 -31.81 8.47
C ASP A 268 -22.08 -30.86 9.34
N ASN A 269 -22.43 -30.81 10.62
CA ASN A 269 -21.87 -29.96 11.67
C ASN A 269 -20.35 -30.17 11.95
N THR A 270 -19.59 -30.81 11.05
CA THR A 270 -18.24 -31.32 11.30
C THR A 270 -17.11 -30.45 10.74
N VAL A 271 -17.36 -29.52 9.83
CA VAL A 271 -16.31 -28.57 9.39
C VAL A 271 -16.84 -27.14 9.27
N THR A 272 -16.92 -26.44 10.39
CA THR A 272 -17.04 -24.98 10.40
C THR A 272 -15.69 -24.35 10.66
N THR A 273 -15.09 -23.75 9.63
CA THR A 273 -14.13 -22.64 9.79
C THR A 273 -14.87 -21.35 10.17
N ILE A 274 -15.73 -21.42 11.19
CA ILE A 274 -16.29 -20.27 11.89
C ILE A 274 -16.11 -20.54 13.38
N ARG A 275 -15.29 -19.71 14.02
CA ARG A 275 -15.21 -19.66 15.47
C ARG A 275 -16.58 -19.16 15.97
N LYS A 276 -17.44 -20.04 16.53
CA LYS A 276 -18.74 -19.66 17.11
C LYS A 276 -18.58 -18.46 18.05
N GLN A 277 -19.38 -17.42 17.83
CA GLN A 277 -19.43 -16.23 18.69
C GLN A 277 -20.46 -16.47 19.80
N HIS A 278 -20.03 -16.36 21.05
CA HIS A 278 -20.85 -16.52 22.25
C HIS A 278 -20.93 -15.18 23.01
N ILE A 279 -22.02 -14.93 23.73
CA ILE A 279 -22.19 -13.76 24.58
C ILE A 279 -21.95 -14.20 26.04
N CYS A 280 -21.07 -13.55 26.80
CA CYS A 280 -20.91 -13.85 28.24
C CYS A 280 -22.12 -13.31 29.00
N ASP A 281 -22.90 -14.16 29.66
CA ASP A 281 -24.05 -13.74 30.46
C ASP A 281 -23.68 -12.79 31.63
N LYS A 282 -22.40 -12.79 32.04
CA LYS A 282 -21.89 -11.92 33.11
C LYS A 282 -21.41 -10.53 32.65
N CYS A 283 -21.00 -10.34 31.39
CA CYS A 283 -20.48 -9.03 30.91
C CYS A 283 -21.03 -8.57 29.56
N ASN A 284 -21.94 -9.33 28.94
CA ASN A 284 -22.55 -9.07 27.64
C ASN A 284 -21.57 -8.87 26.48
N LYS A 285 -20.29 -9.27 26.62
CA LYS A 285 -19.31 -9.22 25.54
C LYS A 285 -19.34 -10.48 24.68
N THR A 286 -19.23 -10.28 23.37
CA THR A 286 -19.15 -11.35 22.37
C THR A 286 -17.72 -11.89 22.25
N TYR A 287 -17.53 -13.21 22.32
CA TYR A 287 -16.23 -13.87 22.20
C TYR A 287 -16.28 -15.08 21.27
N THR A 288 -15.15 -15.48 20.70
CA THR A 288 -15.07 -16.58 19.72
C THR A 288 -14.39 -17.83 20.30
N GLY A 289 -15.04 -19.00 20.23
CA GLY A 289 -14.48 -20.30 20.65
C GLY A 289 -15.38 -21.06 21.64
N PRO A 290 -14.95 -22.21 22.20
CA PRO A 290 -15.81 -23.04 23.06
C PRO A 290 -16.34 -22.26 24.27
N ILE A 291 -17.61 -22.46 24.59
CA ILE A 291 -18.29 -21.85 25.75
C ILE A 291 -17.44 -22.09 27.01
N GLY A 292 -17.07 -21.01 27.71
CA GLY A 292 -16.34 -21.05 28.97
C GLY A 292 -14.81 -21.19 28.90
N LYS A 293 -14.19 -21.49 27.74
CA LYS A 293 -12.72 -21.63 27.65
C LYS A 293 -11.98 -20.38 27.17
N ASN A 294 -12.57 -19.60 26.25
CA ASN A 294 -11.88 -18.49 25.58
C ASN A 294 -12.24 -17.09 26.10
N HIS A 295 -13.13 -17.00 27.08
CA HIS A 295 -13.59 -15.74 27.64
C HIS A 295 -13.51 -15.73 29.16
N LYS A 296 -12.69 -14.83 29.69
CA LYS A 296 -12.74 -14.44 31.09
C LYS A 296 -13.42 -13.07 31.18
N CYS A 297 -14.56 -13.06 31.86
CA CYS A 297 -15.34 -11.84 32.08
C CYS A 297 -14.48 -10.87 32.93
N GLY A 298 -14.33 -9.60 32.52
CA GLY A 298 -13.42 -8.61 33.13
C GLY A 298 -12.02 -8.48 32.50
N GLU A 299 -11.68 -9.31 31.52
CA GLU A 299 -10.41 -9.26 30.78
C GLU A 299 -10.37 -8.04 29.82
N LYS A 300 -9.30 -7.25 29.90
CA LYS A 300 -8.94 -6.11 29.05
C LYS A 300 -7.67 -6.45 28.28
N ILE A 301 -7.49 -5.84 27.11
CA ILE A 301 -6.24 -5.96 26.33
C ILE A 301 -5.51 -4.63 26.42
N CYS A 302 -4.24 -4.66 26.81
CA CYS A 302 -3.40 -3.48 26.75
C CYS A 302 -3.06 -3.14 25.30
N LEU A 303 -3.36 -1.93 24.82
CA LEU A 303 -3.08 -1.53 23.43
C LEU A 303 -1.59 -1.31 23.13
N ILE A 304 -0.74 -1.35 24.16
CA ILE A 304 0.70 -1.11 24.06
C ILE A 304 1.44 -2.46 23.95
N CYS A 305 1.28 -3.34 24.94
CA CYS A 305 1.93 -4.65 24.93
C CYS A 305 1.04 -5.78 24.39
N TYR A 306 -0.24 -5.52 24.12
CA TYR A 306 -1.22 -6.52 23.66
C TYR A 306 -1.42 -7.71 24.62
N GLU A 307 -1.02 -7.57 25.91
CA GLU A 307 -1.36 -8.54 26.96
C GLU A 307 -2.81 -8.42 27.41
N LYS A 308 -3.35 -9.56 27.83
CA LYS A 308 -4.68 -9.69 28.44
C LYS A 308 -4.55 -9.60 29.96
N TYR A 309 -5.37 -8.79 30.63
CA TYR A 309 -5.34 -8.61 32.10
C TYR A 309 -6.75 -8.43 32.67
N THR A 310 -6.98 -8.74 33.94
CA THR A 310 -8.28 -8.57 34.63
C THR A 310 -8.23 -7.45 35.65
N GLU A 311 -9.38 -6.85 36.01
CA GLU A 311 -9.48 -5.81 37.04
C GLU A 311 -9.14 -6.31 38.46
N SER A 312 -9.16 -7.63 38.68
CA SER A 312 -8.83 -8.28 39.95
C SER A 312 -7.32 -8.37 40.23
N ASN A 313 -6.49 -8.21 39.20
CA ASN A 313 -5.04 -8.11 39.37
C ASN A 313 -4.72 -6.61 39.47
N GLU A 314 -4.03 -6.23 40.53
CA GLU A 314 -3.49 -4.89 40.75
C GLU A 314 -2.90 -4.30 39.46
N GLU A 315 -3.10 -2.99 39.25
CA GLU A 315 -2.78 -2.18 38.06
C GLU A 315 -1.94 -2.89 36.97
N HIS A 316 -2.50 -3.09 35.77
CA HIS A 316 -1.76 -3.69 34.65
C HIS A 316 -0.38 -3.05 34.45
N LEU A 317 0.66 -3.80 34.82
CA LEU A 317 2.05 -3.46 34.57
C LEU A 317 2.34 -3.82 33.11
N CYS A 318 2.35 -2.80 32.25
CA CYS A 318 2.64 -2.97 30.84
C CYS A 318 4.14 -3.15 30.67
N TYR A 319 4.60 -4.25 30.07
CA TYR A 319 6.02 -4.48 29.80
C TYR A 319 6.33 -4.56 28.31
N MET A 320 7.55 -4.22 27.93
CA MET A 320 8.06 -4.46 26.58
C MET A 320 8.19 -5.97 26.34
N LYS A 321 7.65 -6.45 25.22
CA LYS A 321 7.66 -7.88 24.90
C LYS A 321 8.91 -8.29 24.11
N PRO A 322 9.53 -9.43 24.46
CA PRO A 322 10.49 -10.07 23.60
C PRO A 322 9.88 -10.43 22.24
N SER A 323 10.70 -10.35 21.20
CA SER A 323 10.35 -10.80 19.86
C SER A 323 10.70 -12.27 19.70
N VAL A 324 9.86 -13.02 19.00
CA VAL A 324 10.18 -14.42 18.64
C VAL A 324 11.30 -14.44 17.59
N PRO A 325 12.39 -15.18 17.82
CA PRO A 325 13.44 -15.38 16.82
C PRO A 325 12.87 -16.06 15.57
N LYS A 326 13.21 -15.57 14.38
CA LYS A 326 12.82 -16.17 13.12
C LYS A 326 14.03 -16.27 12.22
N GLN A 327 14.25 -17.44 11.63
CA GLN A 327 15.32 -17.65 10.67
C GLN A 327 15.14 -16.73 9.45
N VAL A 328 16.23 -16.11 9.02
CA VAL A 328 16.28 -15.24 7.86
C VAL A 328 16.01 -16.06 6.60
N LYS A 329 15.09 -15.57 5.75
CA LYS A 329 14.71 -16.23 4.48
C LYS A 329 15.14 -15.47 3.23
N ASN A 330 15.57 -14.21 3.36
CA ASN A 330 15.81 -13.31 2.22
C ASN A 330 17.31 -13.07 2.00
N ASN A 331 17.78 -13.33 0.77
CA ASN A 331 19.15 -13.09 0.32
C ASN A 331 19.19 -12.20 -0.95
N LYS A 332 18.10 -11.51 -1.27
CA LYS A 332 17.95 -10.77 -2.53
C LYS A 332 18.44 -9.33 -2.40
N TYR A 333 19.72 -9.11 -2.70
CA TYR A 333 20.37 -7.80 -2.62
C TYR A 333 20.91 -7.37 -3.98
N ILE A 334 20.78 -6.08 -4.28
CA ILE A 334 21.44 -5.44 -5.42
C ILE A 334 22.23 -4.24 -4.91
N TYR A 335 23.52 -4.22 -5.18
CA TYR A 335 24.41 -3.11 -4.87
C TYR A 335 24.52 -2.23 -6.12
N PHE A 336 24.47 -0.91 -5.99
CA PHE A 336 24.55 -0.05 -7.16
C PHE A 336 25.15 1.32 -6.84
N ASP A 337 25.64 1.98 -7.88
CA ASP A 337 26.18 3.33 -7.83
C ASP A 337 25.92 4.06 -9.16
N PHE A 338 25.75 5.39 -9.11
CA PHE A 338 25.55 6.22 -10.29
C PHE A 338 26.69 7.23 -10.47
N GLU A 339 27.13 7.42 -11.71
CA GLU A 339 27.93 8.58 -12.09
C GLU A 339 27.08 9.60 -12.85
N ALA A 340 27.42 10.87 -12.66
CA ALA A 340 26.75 12.00 -13.28
C ALA A 340 27.71 12.90 -14.07
N ASN A 341 27.22 13.39 -15.20
CA ASN A 341 27.82 14.53 -15.89
C ASN A 341 27.59 15.81 -15.06
N GLN A 342 28.61 16.67 -14.99
CA GLN A 342 28.64 17.92 -14.22
C GLN A 342 28.62 19.22 -15.06
N GLU A 343 28.51 19.12 -16.39
CA GLU A 343 28.62 20.21 -17.37
C GLU A 343 27.67 21.40 -17.13
N THR A 344 26.46 21.14 -16.65
CA THR A 344 25.42 22.18 -16.50
C THR A 344 25.26 22.69 -15.06
N GLY A 345 26.09 22.22 -14.13
CA GLY A 345 25.87 22.41 -12.68
C GLY A 345 24.69 21.61 -12.12
N ILE A 346 23.96 20.88 -12.96
CA ILE A 346 22.93 19.90 -12.58
C ILE A 346 23.51 18.51 -12.79
N HIS A 347 23.39 17.66 -11.76
CA HIS A 347 23.89 16.29 -11.83
C HIS A 347 22.96 15.44 -12.71
N ILE A 348 23.39 15.16 -13.93
CA ILE A 348 22.65 14.33 -14.89
C ILE A 348 23.30 12.95 -14.94
N MET A 349 22.60 11.93 -14.44
CA MET A 349 23.11 10.56 -14.41
C MET A 349 23.34 10.03 -15.83
N ASN A 350 24.58 9.66 -16.14
CA ASN A 350 25.00 9.16 -17.45
C ASN A 350 25.62 7.76 -17.39
N PHE A 351 25.87 7.24 -16.19
CA PHE A 351 26.37 5.88 -15.99
C PHE A 351 25.84 5.27 -14.69
N CYS A 352 25.65 3.96 -14.67
CA CYS A 352 25.35 3.20 -13.45
C CYS A 352 25.84 1.76 -13.58
N ILE A 353 26.42 1.25 -12.51
CA ILE A 353 26.63 -0.18 -12.32
C ILE A 353 25.72 -0.66 -11.21
N ALA A 354 25.10 -1.83 -11.41
CA ALA A 354 24.45 -2.59 -10.36
C ALA A 354 24.97 -4.03 -10.34
N TYR A 355 24.98 -4.68 -9.18
CA TYR A 355 25.52 -6.01 -8.98
C TYR A 355 24.66 -6.80 -7.98
N ASP A 356 24.21 -7.99 -8.36
CA ASP A 356 23.37 -8.86 -7.53
C ASP A 356 24.11 -10.08 -6.95
N LEU A 357 25.45 -10.06 -6.96
CA LEU A 357 26.36 -11.17 -6.62
C LEU A 357 26.46 -12.28 -7.68
N GLU A 358 25.69 -12.21 -8.77
CA GLU A 358 25.75 -13.17 -9.89
C GLU A 358 25.90 -12.46 -11.23
N ASN A 359 25.34 -11.25 -11.35
CA ASN A 359 25.22 -10.49 -12.58
C ASN A 359 25.61 -9.03 -12.34
N ILE A 360 26.41 -8.49 -13.24
CA ILE A 360 26.70 -7.06 -13.34
C ILE A 360 25.76 -6.46 -14.37
N TYR A 361 25.06 -5.40 -14.00
CA TYR A 361 24.15 -4.63 -14.84
C TYR A 361 24.80 -3.28 -15.11
N CYS A 362 25.14 -3.01 -16.36
CA CYS A 362 25.72 -1.74 -16.79
C CYS A 362 24.67 -0.93 -17.54
N PHE A 363 24.40 0.26 -17.03
CA PHE A 363 23.52 1.25 -17.66
C PHE A 363 24.37 2.42 -18.12
N LYS A 364 24.38 2.66 -19.41
CA LYS A 364 25.15 3.75 -20.02
C LYS A 364 24.27 4.46 -21.03
N ASN A 365 24.03 5.74 -20.82
CA ASN A 365 23.11 6.53 -21.64
C ASN A 365 21.77 5.79 -21.82
N ASN A 366 21.47 5.37 -23.04
CA ASN A 366 20.23 4.69 -23.41
C ASN A 366 20.33 3.15 -23.46
N TYR A 367 21.45 2.57 -23.01
CA TYR A 367 21.73 1.15 -23.14
C TYR A 367 21.80 0.45 -21.77
N VAL A 368 21.35 -0.80 -21.75
CA VAL A 368 21.51 -1.73 -20.62
C VAL A 368 22.21 -2.97 -21.13
N LYS A 369 23.30 -3.36 -20.48
CA LYS A 369 24.02 -4.60 -20.75
C LYS A 369 24.16 -5.38 -19.44
N VAL A 370 23.94 -6.68 -19.51
CA VAL A 370 24.03 -7.59 -18.36
C VAL A 370 25.12 -8.59 -18.63
N PHE A 371 26.01 -8.75 -17.65
CA PHE A 371 27.13 -9.68 -17.68
C PHE A 371 26.94 -10.66 -16.55
N LYS A 372 27.15 -11.95 -16.83
CA LYS A 372 27.32 -12.92 -15.75
C LYS A 372 28.68 -12.70 -15.12
N CYS A 373 28.73 -12.77 -13.81
CA CYS A 373 29.92 -12.51 -13.03
C CYS A 373 30.23 -13.76 -12.20
N ASP A 374 31.39 -14.35 -12.45
CA ASP A 374 31.86 -15.53 -11.70
C ASP A 374 32.79 -15.12 -10.54
N PHE A 375 32.81 -13.84 -10.15
CA PHE A 375 33.62 -13.38 -9.02
C PHE A 375 33.10 -14.00 -7.72
N ASN A 376 33.96 -14.78 -7.06
CA ASN A 376 33.73 -15.14 -5.67
C ASN A 376 34.01 -13.92 -4.79
N ILE A 377 32.97 -13.15 -4.48
CA ILE A 377 33.07 -11.88 -3.75
C ILE A 377 33.83 -12.01 -2.41
N ASP A 378 33.74 -13.17 -1.77
CA ASP A 378 34.43 -13.43 -0.50
C ASP A 378 35.95 -13.41 -0.65
N ASN A 379 36.44 -14.04 -1.72
CA ASN A 379 37.87 -14.22 -1.98
C ASN A 379 38.43 -13.21 -2.99
N LEU A 380 37.60 -12.32 -3.54
CA LEU A 380 38.00 -11.37 -4.58
C LEU A 380 39.07 -10.38 -4.07
N ASN A 381 40.25 -10.38 -4.68
CA ASN A 381 41.26 -9.34 -4.48
C ASN A 381 40.98 -8.17 -5.42
N LEU A 382 40.52 -7.04 -4.87
CA LEU A 382 40.12 -5.90 -5.68
C LEU A 382 41.30 -5.12 -6.28
N LEU A 383 42.53 -5.36 -5.81
CA LEU A 383 43.73 -4.76 -6.40
C LEU A 383 44.19 -5.48 -7.68
N GLU A 384 43.74 -6.72 -7.88
CA GLU A 384 44.10 -7.59 -9.01
C GLU A 384 42.90 -7.82 -9.94
N LEU A 385 41.92 -6.91 -9.90
CA LEU A 385 40.72 -7.02 -10.70
C LEU A 385 41.04 -6.87 -12.18
N ASP A 386 41.11 -7.98 -12.90
CA ASP A 386 41.13 -7.98 -14.36
C ASP A 386 39.71 -7.76 -14.89
N ILE A 387 39.54 -6.66 -15.61
CA ILE A 387 38.27 -6.27 -16.21
C ILE A 387 38.27 -6.40 -17.73
N ASP A 388 39.36 -6.86 -18.37
CA ASP A 388 39.47 -6.84 -19.82
C ASP A 388 38.42 -7.75 -20.49
N ASP A 389 38.15 -8.92 -19.90
CA ASP A 389 37.05 -9.80 -20.33
C ASP A 389 35.68 -9.12 -20.19
N CYS A 390 35.42 -8.47 -19.05
CA CYS A 390 34.16 -7.75 -18.79
C CYS A 390 33.99 -6.50 -19.67
N PHE A 391 35.10 -5.82 -19.98
CA PHE A 391 35.11 -4.54 -20.71
C PHE A 391 35.04 -4.73 -22.22
N SER A 392 35.62 -5.82 -22.76
CA SER A 392 35.62 -6.11 -24.21
C SER A 392 34.20 -6.13 -24.82
N ASP A 393 33.20 -6.53 -24.04
CA ASP A 393 31.78 -6.54 -24.44
C ASP A 393 31.04 -5.22 -24.13
N VAL A 394 31.55 -4.39 -23.22
CA VAL A 394 31.08 -3.02 -22.97
C VAL A 394 31.55 -2.08 -24.09
N GLU A 395 32.77 -2.29 -24.61
CA GLU A 395 33.36 -1.47 -25.66
C GLU A 395 32.60 -1.58 -27.00
N LYS A 396 31.95 -2.74 -27.24
CA LYS A 396 31.15 -3.01 -28.45
C LYS A 396 29.77 -2.34 -28.46
N ILE A 397 29.36 -1.64 -27.39
CA ILE A 397 28.04 -0.99 -27.32
C ILE A 397 28.04 0.19 -28.33
N PRO A 398 27.25 0.13 -29.42
CA PRO A 398 27.36 1.08 -30.52
C PRO A 398 26.89 2.49 -30.12
N PHE A 399 27.65 3.49 -30.58
CA PHE A 399 27.29 4.91 -30.51
C PHE A 399 26.35 5.21 -31.69
N ARG A 400 25.02 5.16 -31.49
CA ARG A 400 24.12 5.86 -32.42
C ARG A 400 23.90 7.27 -31.91
N GLU A 401 24.38 8.23 -32.70
CA GLU A 401 23.94 9.61 -32.61
C GLU A 401 22.47 9.71 -33.05
N TYR A 402 21.79 10.63 -32.39
CA TYR A 402 20.49 11.24 -32.70
C TYR A 402 19.20 10.73 -32.04
N GLU A 403 18.57 11.73 -31.41
CA GLU A 403 17.16 11.94 -31.15
C GLU A 403 16.43 10.85 -30.38
N THR A 404 16.57 10.89 -29.05
CA THR A 404 15.49 10.40 -28.20
C THR A 404 14.60 11.58 -27.78
N PRO A 405 13.28 11.48 -27.97
CA PRO A 405 12.33 12.43 -27.41
C PRO A 405 12.57 12.54 -25.91
N ILE A 406 12.41 13.74 -25.34
CA ILE A 406 12.48 14.05 -23.91
C ILE A 406 11.90 12.87 -23.08
N GLY A 407 12.76 11.96 -22.58
CA GLY A 407 12.24 10.68 -22.06
C GLY A 407 13.19 9.50 -21.81
N ASN A 408 14.37 9.39 -22.43
CA ASN A 408 15.27 8.24 -22.23
C ASN A 408 16.56 8.67 -21.49
N SER A 409 16.70 8.29 -20.22
CA SER A 409 17.89 8.55 -19.38
C SER A 409 18.35 7.27 -18.69
N VAL A 410 19.57 7.26 -18.15
CA VAL A 410 20.09 6.13 -17.36
C VAL A 410 19.14 5.76 -16.21
N ILE A 411 18.54 6.76 -15.56
CA ILE A 411 17.55 6.56 -14.49
C ILE A 411 16.29 5.88 -15.01
N ASP A 412 15.81 6.28 -16.19
CA ASP A 412 14.63 5.67 -16.80
C ASP A 412 14.89 4.19 -17.15
N ASN A 413 16.04 3.88 -17.73
CA ASN A 413 16.45 2.50 -18.02
C ASN A 413 16.63 1.66 -16.75
N PHE A 414 17.33 2.20 -15.74
CA PHE A 414 17.51 1.54 -14.45
C PHE A 414 16.17 1.19 -13.82
N CYS A 415 15.26 2.17 -13.75
CA CYS A 415 13.97 1.99 -13.12
C CYS A 415 13.05 1.05 -13.90
N LYS A 416 12.96 1.19 -15.24
CA LYS A 416 12.20 0.26 -16.11
C LYS A 416 12.74 -1.17 -16.00
N TYR A 417 14.05 -1.33 -15.86
CA TYR A 417 14.67 -2.63 -15.75
C TYR A 417 14.42 -3.28 -14.40
N PHE A 418 14.55 -2.56 -13.28
CA PHE A 418 14.46 -3.18 -11.96
C PHE A 418 13.07 -3.17 -11.33
N ILE A 419 12.21 -2.21 -11.65
CA ILE A 419 10.87 -2.10 -11.05
C ILE A 419 9.89 -3.03 -11.80
N ARG A 420 10.08 -4.35 -11.64
CA ARG A 420 9.30 -5.43 -12.24
C ARG A 420 9.16 -6.60 -11.27
N ASP A 421 8.17 -7.47 -11.46
CA ASP A 421 7.88 -8.63 -10.59
C ASP A 421 9.07 -9.59 -10.42
N LYS A 422 9.99 -9.67 -11.40
CA LYS A 422 11.24 -10.44 -11.30
C LYS A 422 12.05 -10.07 -10.05
N PHE A 423 12.05 -8.79 -9.68
CA PHE A 423 12.80 -8.25 -8.55
C PHE A 423 11.94 -8.09 -7.29
N LYS A 424 10.85 -8.86 -7.19
CA LYS A 424 10.01 -8.88 -5.99
C LYS A 424 10.81 -9.28 -4.75
N ASP A 425 10.62 -8.52 -3.67
CA ASP A 425 11.29 -8.64 -2.37
C ASP A 425 12.81 -8.37 -2.38
N TYR A 426 13.35 -7.75 -3.45
CA TYR A 426 14.75 -7.31 -3.51
C TYR A 426 14.98 -6.03 -2.69
N THR A 427 16.17 -5.95 -2.10
CA THR A 427 16.68 -4.73 -1.43
C THR A 427 17.88 -4.18 -2.21
N PHE A 428 17.74 -2.97 -2.72
CA PHE A 428 18.77 -2.20 -3.39
C PHE A 428 19.54 -1.37 -2.36
N ILE A 429 20.87 -1.40 -2.46
CA ILE A 429 21.80 -0.78 -1.52
C ILE A 429 22.78 0.07 -2.31
N SER A 430 22.82 1.37 -2.03
CA SER A 430 23.94 2.23 -2.46
C SER A 430 24.68 2.81 -1.25
N HIS A 431 25.74 3.57 -1.49
CA HIS A 431 26.53 4.19 -0.42
C HIS A 431 26.39 5.70 -0.45
N TYR A 432 25.77 6.26 0.61
CA TYR A 432 25.36 7.66 0.67
C TYR A 432 24.21 8.04 -0.29
N GLY A 433 23.50 7.04 -0.85
CA GLY A 433 22.39 7.29 -1.77
C GLY A 433 21.23 8.09 -1.19
N LYS A 434 21.07 8.15 0.14
CA LYS A 434 20.04 8.99 0.78
C LYS A 434 20.21 10.47 0.45
N GLY A 435 21.44 10.91 0.21
CA GLY A 435 21.76 12.28 -0.17
C GLY A 435 21.82 12.50 -1.68
N TYR A 436 21.84 11.42 -2.47
CA TYR A 436 22.21 11.47 -3.88
C TYR A 436 21.37 10.52 -4.74
N ASP A 437 21.80 9.26 -4.93
CA ASP A 437 21.22 8.28 -5.87
C ASP A 437 19.71 8.09 -5.78
N MET A 438 19.16 8.15 -4.57
CA MET A 438 17.74 7.87 -4.34
C MET A 438 16.83 9.01 -4.80
N GLN A 439 17.36 10.24 -4.94
CA GLN A 439 16.60 11.41 -5.37
C GLN A 439 16.07 11.25 -6.81
N PRO A 440 16.91 10.98 -7.82
CA PRO A 440 16.42 10.78 -9.19
C PRO A 440 15.55 9.53 -9.32
N ILE A 441 15.81 8.46 -8.56
CA ILE A 441 14.94 7.28 -8.51
C ILE A 441 13.53 7.67 -8.03
N LEU A 442 13.43 8.40 -6.91
CA LEU A 442 12.14 8.87 -6.40
C LEU A 442 11.44 9.79 -7.41
N GLY A 443 12.18 10.69 -8.04
CA GLY A 443 11.66 11.55 -9.10
C GLY A 443 11.04 10.74 -10.25
N TRP A 444 11.70 9.68 -10.69
CA TRP A 444 11.18 8.77 -11.71
C TRP A 444 9.92 8.01 -11.25
N ILE A 445 9.91 7.48 -10.02
CA ILE A 445 8.78 6.77 -9.43
C ILE A 445 7.53 7.67 -9.38
N ILE A 446 7.70 8.93 -8.94
CA ILE A 446 6.62 9.92 -8.87
C ILE A 446 6.11 10.27 -10.27
N LYS A 447 7.02 10.54 -11.23
CA LYS A 447 6.67 10.84 -12.62
C LYS A 447 5.83 9.72 -13.25
N ASN A 448 6.14 8.46 -12.93
CA ASN A 448 5.42 7.28 -13.43
C ASN A 448 4.23 6.84 -12.56
N LYS A 449 3.87 7.62 -11.52
CA LYS A 449 2.71 7.36 -10.64
C LYS A 449 2.72 5.97 -9.99
N ILE A 450 3.91 5.47 -9.66
CA ILE A 450 4.07 4.17 -9.02
C ILE A 450 3.78 4.31 -7.53
N GLU A 451 3.04 3.37 -6.95
CA GLU A 451 2.67 3.41 -5.53
C GLU A 451 3.90 3.11 -4.64
N HIS A 452 4.22 4.02 -3.71
CA HIS A 452 5.42 3.91 -2.88
C HIS A 452 5.21 4.47 -1.47
N SER A 453 6.18 4.21 -0.58
CA SER A 453 6.36 4.88 0.71
C SER A 453 7.82 5.31 0.86
N ILE A 454 8.06 6.40 1.59
CA ILE A 454 9.40 6.89 1.90
C ILE A 454 9.57 7.14 3.39
N ILE A 455 10.82 7.11 3.85
CA ILE A 455 11.25 7.68 5.13
C ILE A 455 12.41 8.62 4.84
N SER A 456 12.31 9.87 5.31
CA SER A 456 13.35 10.89 5.12
C SER A 456 13.80 11.52 6.44
N SER A 457 15.02 12.02 6.44
CA SER A 457 15.59 12.88 7.49
C SER A 457 15.88 14.24 6.86
N GLY A 458 14.93 15.16 6.95
CA GLY A 458 14.93 16.38 6.14
C GLY A 458 14.83 16.05 4.66
N LEU A 459 15.75 16.56 3.85
CA LEU A 459 15.83 16.28 2.41
C LEU A 459 16.46 14.91 2.07
N LYS A 460 17.08 14.23 3.04
CA LYS A 460 17.78 12.96 2.80
C LYS A 460 16.79 11.78 2.82
N LEU A 461 16.76 10.98 1.76
CA LEU A 461 15.87 9.83 1.60
C LEU A 461 16.48 8.57 2.22
N THR A 462 16.18 8.32 3.48
CA THR A 462 16.72 7.17 4.22
C THR A 462 16.18 5.83 3.71
N PHE A 463 14.96 5.82 3.17
CA PHE A 463 14.31 4.60 2.69
C PHE A 463 13.27 4.91 1.61
N ILE A 464 13.21 4.07 0.58
CA ILE A 464 12.12 4.02 -0.39
C ILE A 464 11.61 2.58 -0.47
N VAL A 465 10.30 2.38 -0.52
CA VAL A 465 9.70 1.08 -0.85
C VAL A 465 8.59 1.24 -1.88
N ILE A 466 8.62 0.39 -2.89
CA ILE A 466 7.58 0.30 -3.92
C ILE A 466 6.52 -0.72 -3.47
N LYS A 467 5.28 -0.24 -3.33
CA LYS A 467 4.15 -1.05 -2.86
C LYS A 467 3.67 -1.96 -4.00
N GLY A 468 3.47 -3.24 -3.71
CA GLY A 468 3.09 -4.27 -4.69
C GLY A 468 4.16 -5.35 -4.84
N ILE A 469 5.38 -4.96 -5.19
CA ILE A 469 6.53 -5.88 -5.32
C ILE A 469 7.47 -5.87 -4.11
N ASN A 470 7.23 -5.01 -3.11
CA ASN A 470 8.05 -4.89 -1.90
C ASN A 470 9.55 -4.69 -2.22
N LEU A 471 9.83 -3.93 -3.28
CA LEU A 471 11.19 -3.58 -3.70
C LEU A 471 11.64 -2.37 -2.88
N ARG A 472 12.79 -2.51 -2.23
CA ARG A 472 13.30 -1.58 -1.21
C ARG A 472 14.58 -0.92 -1.68
N PHE A 473 14.78 0.36 -1.38
CA PHE A 473 16.06 1.06 -1.49
C PHE A 473 16.49 1.52 -0.10
N ILE A 474 17.70 1.14 0.31
CA ILE A 474 18.32 1.53 1.59
C ILE A 474 19.73 2.05 1.36
N ASP A 475 20.25 2.79 2.33
CA ASP A 475 21.59 3.36 2.28
C ASP A 475 22.51 2.67 3.28
N SER A 476 23.58 2.06 2.78
CA SER A 476 24.57 1.35 3.58
C SER A 476 25.25 2.23 4.64
N ILE A 477 25.36 3.54 4.43
CA ILE A 477 26.01 4.45 5.38
C ILE A 477 25.25 4.55 6.70
N ASN A 478 23.94 4.23 6.73
CA ASN A 478 23.15 4.17 7.96
C ASN A 478 23.51 2.97 8.85
N PHE A 479 24.39 2.10 8.35
CA PHE A 479 24.91 0.92 9.05
C PHE A 479 26.40 1.02 9.30
N THR A 480 27.18 1.38 8.27
CA THR A 480 28.64 1.39 8.34
C THR A 480 29.21 2.64 9.00
N LEU A 481 28.51 3.77 8.92
CA LEU A 481 28.89 5.06 9.50
C LEU A 481 30.29 5.57 9.08
N CYS A 482 30.83 5.06 7.98
CA CYS A 482 32.10 5.46 7.38
C CYS A 482 31.96 5.56 5.86
N GLY A 483 32.84 6.32 5.21
CA GLY A 483 32.87 6.44 3.75
C GLY A 483 33.39 5.18 3.06
N LEU A 484 33.01 4.98 1.80
CA LEU A 484 33.33 3.79 1.02
C LEU A 484 34.83 3.48 0.95
N ALA A 485 35.69 4.49 0.82
CA ALA A 485 37.15 4.33 0.81
C ALA A 485 37.72 3.66 2.08
N ALA A 486 37.00 3.73 3.20
CA ALA A 486 37.41 3.10 4.45
C ALA A 486 36.96 1.63 4.57
N PHE A 487 36.13 1.12 3.66
CA PHE A 487 35.59 -0.25 3.74
C PHE A 487 36.67 -1.33 3.76
N PRO A 488 37.70 -1.32 2.89
CA PRO A 488 38.75 -2.34 2.90
C PRO A 488 39.41 -2.46 4.27
N LYS A 489 39.78 -1.32 4.87
CA LYS A 489 40.34 -1.26 6.23
C LYS A 489 39.34 -1.67 7.30
N THR A 490 38.10 -1.20 7.20
CA THR A 490 37.05 -1.42 8.22
C THR A 490 36.63 -2.89 8.30
N PHE A 491 36.56 -3.57 7.16
CA PHE A 491 36.11 -4.96 7.06
C PHE A 491 37.24 -5.97 6.83
N GLY A 492 38.50 -5.50 6.78
CA GLY A 492 39.68 -6.37 6.71
C GLY A 492 39.86 -7.10 5.38
N PHE A 493 39.57 -6.46 4.24
CA PHE A 493 39.81 -7.03 2.91
C PHE A 493 40.77 -6.18 2.07
N VAL A 494 41.40 -6.81 1.09
CA VAL A 494 42.34 -6.16 0.17
C VAL A 494 41.58 -5.40 -0.91
N GLY A 495 41.84 -4.09 -1.01
CA GLY A 495 41.24 -3.19 -1.99
C GLY A 495 41.49 -1.73 -1.66
N ASN A 496 41.32 -0.85 -2.63
CA ASN A 496 41.35 0.61 -2.46
C ASN A 496 40.26 1.26 -3.32
N LYS A 497 39.70 2.37 -2.85
CA LYS A 497 38.87 3.22 -3.70
C LYS A 497 39.80 3.93 -4.67
N GLY A 498 39.58 3.74 -5.97
CA GLY A 498 40.35 4.40 -7.04
C GLY A 498 40.06 5.89 -7.13
N TYR A 499 40.62 6.55 -8.15
CA TYR A 499 40.37 7.96 -8.46
C TYR A 499 39.77 8.09 -9.86
N PHE A 500 38.79 8.98 -10.01
CA PHE A 500 38.14 9.26 -11.28
C PHE A 500 38.00 10.78 -11.50
N PRO A 501 38.25 11.29 -12.72
CA PRO A 501 38.19 12.71 -13.00
C PRO A 501 36.73 13.18 -13.19
N HIS A 502 36.00 13.37 -12.10
CA HIS A 502 34.56 13.70 -12.15
C HIS A 502 34.24 14.96 -12.96
N TYR A 503 35.10 16.00 -12.95
CA TYR A 503 34.88 17.20 -13.76
C TYR A 503 35.20 16.97 -15.25
N PHE A 504 35.89 15.88 -15.59
CA PHE A 504 36.15 15.48 -16.98
C PHE A 504 34.99 14.65 -17.56
N ASN A 505 34.02 14.24 -16.72
CA ASN A 505 32.80 13.55 -17.17
C ASN A 505 31.82 14.54 -17.82
N THR A 506 32.12 14.91 -19.05
CA THR A 506 31.31 15.81 -19.89
C THR A 506 30.83 15.08 -21.14
N THR A 507 29.87 15.65 -21.86
CA THR A 507 29.35 15.06 -23.10
C THR A 507 30.44 14.95 -24.18
N GLU A 508 31.30 15.96 -24.27
CA GLU A 508 32.43 16.04 -25.21
C GLU A 508 33.47 14.93 -24.97
N ASN A 509 33.79 14.65 -23.71
CA ASN A 509 34.86 13.73 -23.33
C ASN A 509 34.47 12.25 -23.31
N GLN A 510 33.19 11.90 -23.57
CA GLN A 510 32.73 10.51 -23.54
C GLN A 510 33.45 9.59 -24.56
N LYS A 511 34.03 10.17 -25.62
CA LYS A 511 34.81 9.43 -26.64
C LYS A 511 36.33 9.62 -26.47
N TYR A 512 36.78 10.32 -25.43
CA TYR A 512 38.18 10.69 -25.26
C TYR A 512 39.09 9.46 -25.09
N LYS A 513 40.18 9.48 -25.85
CA LYS A 513 41.34 8.57 -25.78
C LYS A 513 42.59 9.43 -25.89
N GLY A 514 43.40 9.45 -24.84
CA GLY A 514 44.59 10.31 -24.76
C GLY A 514 45.34 10.08 -23.46
N ILE A 515 46.13 11.04 -23.01
CA ILE A 515 46.78 10.98 -21.68
C ILE A 515 45.76 11.25 -20.56
N TYR A 516 46.08 10.86 -19.33
CA TYR A 516 45.26 11.15 -18.15
C TYR A 516 45.00 12.67 -18.01
N PRO A 517 43.76 13.08 -17.65
CA PRO A 517 43.43 14.50 -17.47
C PRO A 517 44.21 15.15 -16.33
N ASP A 518 44.31 16.48 -16.35
CA ASP A 518 44.95 17.25 -15.29
C ASP A 518 44.32 17.01 -13.91
N LYS A 519 45.13 17.19 -12.86
CA LYS A 519 44.74 16.96 -11.46
C LYS A 519 43.47 17.70 -11.05
N GLU A 520 43.23 18.88 -11.62
CA GLU A 520 42.05 19.69 -11.33
C GLU A 520 40.75 18.94 -11.63
N TYR A 521 40.73 18.10 -12.67
CA TYR A 521 39.55 17.33 -13.05
C TYR A 521 39.14 16.27 -12.04
N PHE A 522 40.03 15.89 -11.13
CA PHE A 522 39.79 14.96 -10.02
C PHE A 522 39.26 15.66 -8.76
N GLY A 523 39.07 16.98 -8.80
CA GLY A 523 38.71 17.76 -7.62
C GLY A 523 39.83 17.86 -6.60
N TYR A 524 41.08 17.80 -7.07
CA TYR A 524 42.28 17.90 -6.26
C TYR A 524 42.23 19.07 -5.25
N ASN A 525 41.72 20.23 -5.66
CA ASN A 525 41.62 21.42 -4.80
C ASN A 525 40.70 21.25 -3.59
N THR A 526 39.73 20.33 -3.65
CA THR A 526 38.79 20.03 -2.55
C THR A 526 39.26 18.92 -1.62
N MET A 527 40.34 18.21 -1.98
CA MET A 527 40.88 17.12 -1.18
C MET A 527 41.58 17.61 0.08
N THR A 528 41.52 16.81 1.15
CA THR A 528 42.32 17.03 2.36
C THR A 528 43.81 16.84 2.07
N ILE A 529 44.69 17.44 2.87
CA ILE A 529 46.16 17.36 2.70
C ILE A 529 46.62 15.90 2.58
N LYS A 530 46.15 15.03 3.50
CA LYS A 530 46.46 13.60 3.48
C LYS A 530 46.01 12.89 2.20
N ASN A 531 44.84 13.23 1.67
CA ASN A 531 44.34 12.62 0.43
C ASN A 531 45.10 13.15 -0.80
N LYS A 532 45.60 14.39 -0.76
CA LYS A 532 46.45 14.95 -1.82
C LYS A 532 47.77 14.19 -1.95
N GLU A 533 48.42 13.85 -0.84
CA GLU A 533 49.65 13.05 -0.84
C GLU A 533 49.44 11.69 -1.51
N LEU A 534 48.40 10.96 -1.09
CA LEU A 534 48.04 9.67 -1.68
C LEU A 534 47.63 9.79 -3.15
N PHE A 535 46.95 10.88 -3.52
CA PHE A 535 46.59 11.15 -4.90
C PHE A 535 47.82 11.43 -5.75
N ASP A 536 48.77 12.24 -5.28
CA ASP A 536 49.98 12.60 -6.02
C ASP A 536 50.87 11.38 -6.27
N GLU A 537 51.01 10.50 -5.28
CA GLU A 537 51.72 9.23 -5.45
C GLU A 537 51.09 8.34 -6.53
N TRP A 538 49.76 8.30 -6.60
CA TRP A 538 49.04 7.57 -7.64
C TRP A 538 49.14 8.26 -9.00
N TYR A 539 48.86 9.57 -9.06
CA TYR A 539 48.80 10.37 -10.28
C TYR A 539 50.14 10.38 -11.00
N ASN A 540 51.25 10.51 -10.27
CA ASN A 540 52.59 10.47 -10.86
C ASN A 540 52.90 9.13 -11.57
N LYS A 541 52.23 8.03 -11.21
CA LYS A 541 52.39 6.71 -11.86
C LYS A 541 51.52 6.53 -13.10
N VAL A 542 50.49 7.37 -13.29
CA VAL A 542 49.49 7.19 -14.36
C VAL A 542 49.36 8.38 -15.32
N LYS A 543 49.83 9.58 -14.94
CA LYS A 543 49.63 10.83 -15.72
C LYS A 543 50.08 10.76 -17.18
N GLU A 544 51.10 9.96 -17.50
CA GLU A 544 51.65 9.78 -18.85
C GLU A 544 51.08 8.55 -19.58
N LYS A 545 50.23 7.75 -18.90
CA LYS A 545 49.61 6.56 -19.49
C LYS A 545 48.37 6.93 -20.30
N GLU A 546 47.96 6.01 -21.16
CA GLU A 546 46.73 6.14 -21.94
C GLU A 546 45.49 6.05 -21.02
N PHE A 547 44.66 7.07 -21.07
CA PHE A 547 43.34 7.18 -20.46
C PHE A 547 42.26 7.00 -21.53
N LYS A 548 41.42 5.98 -21.36
CA LYS A 548 40.23 5.73 -22.18
C LYS A 548 39.01 5.99 -21.31
N PHE A 549 38.30 7.10 -21.55
CA PHE A 549 37.21 7.57 -20.66
C PHE A 549 36.21 6.46 -20.32
N ASN A 550 35.77 5.72 -21.34
CA ASN A 550 34.79 4.65 -21.18
C ASN A 550 35.29 3.44 -20.38
N LYS A 551 36.58 3.13 -20.45
CA LYS A 551 37.19 2.07 -19.64
C LYS A 551 37.28 2.50 -18.19
N GLU A 552 37.71 3.73 -17.97
CA GLU A 552 37.97 4.28 -16.64
C GLU A 552 36.66 4.53 -15.85
N ILE A 553 35.61 5.06 -16.49
CA ILE A 553 34.30 5.25 -15.82
C ILE A 553 33.65 3.91 -15.46
N PHE A 554 33.77 2.91 -16.35
CA PHE A 554 33.29 1.56 -16.09
C PHE A 554 34.06 0.94 -14.92
N TYR A 555 35.39 0.97 -14.98
CA TYR A 555 36.25 0.41 -13.94
C TYR A 555 36.00 1.07 -12.58
N TYR A 556 35.94 2.40 -12.53
CA TYR A 556 35.72 3.14 -11.28
C TYR A 556 34.37 2.80 -10.64
N CYS A 557 33.28 2.88 -11.42
CA CYS A 557 31.94 2.61 -10.90
C CYS A 557 31.77 1.14 -10.52
N LEU A 558 32.35 0.21 -11.30
CA LEU A 558 32.38 -1.21 -10.94
C LEU A 558 33.13 -1.45 -9.64
N LEU A 559 34.30 -0.83 -9.47
CA LEU A 559 35.12 -0.96 -8.27
C LEU A 559 34.38 -0.45 -7.03
N ASP A 560 33.71 0.70 -7.11
CA ASP A 560 32.89 1.23 -6.02
C ASP A 560 31.75 0.27 -5.64
N VAL A 561 31.05 -0.30 -6.62
CA VAL A 561 29.98 -1.29 -6.38
C VAL A 561 30.53 -2.59 -5.79
N LEU A 562 31.70 -3.06 -6.24
CA LEU A 562 32.33 -4.28 -5.70
C LEU A 562 32.85 -4.08 -4.27
N ILE A 563 33.45 -2.92 -3.96
CA ILE A 563 33.84 -2.55 -2.59
C ILE A 563 32.60 -2.52 -1.68
N LEU A 564 31.51 -1.90 -2.15
CA LEU A 564 30.25 -1.84 -1.42
C LEU A 564 29.68 -3.24 -1.17
N ALA A 565 29.60 -4.06 -2.21
CA ALA A 565 29.06 -5.42 -2.15
C ALA A 565 29.88 -6.31 -1.20
N LYS A 566 31.21 -6.25 -1.29
CA LYS A 566 32.11 -7.02 -0.43
C LYS A 566 31.99 -6.59 1.04
N GLY A 567 32.04 -5.29 1.31
CA GLY A 567 31.87 -4.75 2.67
C GLY A 567 30.52 -5.10 3.27
N CYS A 568 29.43 -4.95 2.51
CA CYS A 568 28.09 -5.33 2.97
C CYS A 568 27.95 -6.83 3.20
N THR A 569 28.55 -7.66 2.37
CA THR A 569 28.54 -9.13 2.52
C THR A 569 29.24 -9.55 3.82
N LEU A 570 30.42 -8.99 4.10
CA LEU A 570 31.15 -9.25 5.35
C LEU A 570 30.38 -8.74 6.58
N TYR A 571 29.85 -7.52 6.51
CA TYR A 571 29.02 -6.94 7.57
C TYR A 571 27.80 -7.81 7.88
N ARG A 572 27.09 -8.26 6.84
CA ARG A 572 25.92 -9.13 6.96
C ARG A 572 26.28 -10.48 7.57
N LYS A 573 27.37 -11.11 7.12
CA LYS A 573 27.85 -12.39 7.68
C LYS A 573 28.13 -12.26 9.19
N LEU A 574 28.75 -11.17 9.61
CA LEU A 574 28.99 -10.91 11.02
C LEU A 574 27.69 -10.82 11.83
N PHE A 575 26.69 -10.07 11.35
CA PHE A 575 25.39 -9.97 12.01
C PHE A 575 24.63 -11.30 12.05
N LEU A 576 24.65 -12.06 10.96
CA LEU A 576 24.01 -13.36 10.91
C LEU A 576 24.65 -14.34 11.90
N ASN A 577 25.99 -14.33 11.99
CA ASN A 577 26.72 -15.17 12.94
C ASN A 577 26.37 -14.82 14.40
N ILE A 578 26.49 -13.54 14.80
CA ILE A 578 26.21 -13.13 16.19
C ILE A 578 24.73 -13.28 16.59
N THR A 579 23.82 -13.37 15.61
CA THR A 579 22.38 -13.50 15.86
C THR A 579 21.82 -14.89 15.57
N ASN A 580 22.68 -15.91 15.40
CA ASN A 580 22.29 -17.28 15.06
C ASN A 580 21.29 -17.32 13.87
N ASN A 581 21.61 -16.56 12.82
CA ASN A 581 20.83 -16.42 11.59
C ASN A 581 19.39 -15.88 11.78
N CYS A 582 19.10 -15.24 12.92
CA CYS A 582 17.77 -14.74 13.22
C CYS A 582 17.52 -13.30 12.73
N ILE A 583 18.59 -12.52 12.51
CA ILE A 583 18.47 -11.10 12.16
C ILE A 583 19.45 -10.76 11.03
N ASP A 584 18.87 -10.36 9.90
CA ASP A 584 19.59 -9.78 8.78
C ASP A 584 19.56 -8.24 8.90
N PRO A 585 20.72 -7.57 8.97
CA PRO A 585 20.77 -6.12 9.19
C PRO A 585 20.10 -5.31 8.08
N PHE A 586 20.17 -5.77 6.83
CA PHE A 586 19.63 -5.04 5.67
C PHE A 586 18.11 -5.22 5.49
N GLN A 587 17.47 -5.99 6.37
CA GLN A 587 16.01 -5.99 6.52
C GLN A 587 15.50 -4.81 7.34
N TYR A 588 16.41 -4.00 7.90
CA TYR A 588 16.11 -2.75 8.60
C TYR A 588 16.59 -1.54 7.79
N ILE A 589 16.35 -0.33 8.31
CA ILE A 589 16.70 0.93 7.64
C ILE A 589 17.97 1.55 8.24
N THR A 590 18.19 1.33 9.55
CA THR A 590 19.33 1.87 10.28
C THR A 590 19.89 0.83 11.24
N ILE A 591 21.17 1.01 11.62
CA ILE A 591 21.80 0.17 12.66
C ILE A 591 21.03 0.23 13.99
N ALA A 592 20.52 1.39 14.39
CA ALA A 592 19.75 1.54 15.63
C ALA A 592 18.47 0.68 15.62
N GLN A 593 17.76 0.63 14.48
CA GLN A 593 16.59 -0.23 14.33
C GLN A 593 16.98 -1.72 14.40
N CYS A 594 18.10 -2.10 13.77
CA CYS A 594 18.64 -3.46 13.84
C CYS A 594 19.02 -3.84 15.28
N CYS A 595 19.80 -3.02 15.97
CA CYS A 595 20.19 -3.24 17.37
C CYS A 595 18.97 -3.33 18.30
N THR A 596 17.95 -2.50 18.10
CA THR A 596 16.69 -2.60 18.86
C THR A 596 16.02 -3.95 18.64
N LYS A 597 16.05 -4.47 17.41
CA LYS A 597 15.52 -5.80 17.13
C LYS A 597 16.34 -6.89 17.81
N ILE A 598 17.68 -6.81 17.74
CA ILE A 598 18.60 -7.76 18.39
C ILE A 598 18.30 -7.80 19.88
N PHE A 599 18.29 -6.64 20.53
CA PHE A 599 17.96 -6.51 21.94
C PHE A 599 16.62 -7.17 22.26
N LYS A 600 15.55 -6.82 21.54
CA LYS A 600 14.22 -7.39 21.77
C LYS A 600 14.13 -8.89 21.52
N THR A 601 14.97 -9.46 20.66
CA THR A 601 14.84 -10.85 20.22
C THR A 601 15.74 -11.80 21.01
N LEU A 602 16.95 -11.34 21.37
CA LEU A 602 18.00 -12.19 21.92
C LEU A 602 18.38 -11.82 23.36
N MET A 603 18.06 -10.61 23.84
CA MET A 603 18.55 -10.11 25.14
C MET A 603 17.43 -9.74 26.10
N LEU A 604 16.29 -9.26 25.60
CA LEU A 604 15.17 -8.82 26.42
C LEU A 604 14.51 -10.02 27.10
N THR A 605 14.60 -10.05 28.43
CA THR A 605 13.86 -10.98 29.28
C THR A 605 12.45 -10.46 29.55
N ASN A 606 11.52 -11.39 29.78
CA ASN A 606 10.13 -11.02 30.07
C ASN A 606 10.04 -10.14 31.32
N GLU A 607 9.09 -9.18 31.29
CA GLU A 607 8.69 -8.36 32.45
C GLU A 607 9.79 -7.48 33.08
N THR A 608 10.86 -7.18 32.34
CA THR A 608 11.98 -6.36 32.86
C THR A 608 11.92 -4.87 32.52
N ILE A 609 11.31 -4.50 31.39
CA ILE A 609 11.17 -3.09 30.97
C ILE A 609 9.70 -2.68 31.01
N GLY A 610 9.33 -1.97 32.07
CA GLY A 610 8.01 -1.37 32.22
C GLY A 610 7.78 -0.25 31.22
N ILE A 611 6.66 -0.29 30.51
CA ILE A 611 6.15 0.76 29.63
C ILE A 611 5.15 1.59 30.44
N HIS A 612 5.57 2.77 30.86
CA HIS A 612 4.73 3.65 31.65
C HIS A 612 3.66 4.33 30.79
N LYS A 613 2.40 4.27 31.26
CA LYS A 613 1.22 4.83 30.56
C LYS A 613 1.27 6.36 30.36
N LYS A 614 2.10 7.09 31.13
CA LYS A 614 2.39 8.51 30.89
C LYS A 614 3.48 8.70 29.84
N MET A 615 3.32 8.10 28.67
CA MET A 615 3.49 8.89 27.46
C MET A 615 2.10 9.32 27.03
N THR A 616 1.51 10.26 27.78
CA THR A 616 0.87 11.37 27.10
C THR A 616 1.82 11.73 25.97
N ILE A 617 1.35 11.70 24.72
CA ILE A 617 1.86 12.67 23.76
C ILE A 617 1.66 13.98 24.52
N LYS A 618 2.71 14.48 25.19
CA LYS A 618 2.70 15.85 25.69
C LYS A 618 2.43 16.62 24.42
N GLU A 619 1.26 17.23 24.32
CA GLU A 619 1.05 18.23 23.28
C GLU A 619 2.10 19.30 23.60
N VAL A 620 3.21 19.26 22.86
CA VAL A 620 4.41 20.04 23.16
C VAL A 620 4.16 21.45 22.63
N HIS A 621 3.63 22.32 23.50
CA HIS A 621 3.77 23.76 23.27
C HIS A 621 5.18 24.17 23.70
N SER A 622 5.82 25.05 22.93
CA SER A 622 7.15 25.57 23.29
C SER A 622 7.04 26.59 24.42
N GLN A 623 8.05 26.68 25.31
CA GLN A 623 8.06 27.72 26.34
C GLN A 623 8.08 29.14 25.72
N LYS A 624 8.72 29.28 24.54
CA LYS A 624 8.79 30.52 23.77
C LYS A 624 7.42 30.96 23.25
N SER A 625 6.58 30.04 22.77
CA SER A 625 5.24 30.39 22.29
C SER A 625 4.36 30.91 23.44
N ILE A 626 4.48 30.33 24.63
CA ILE A 626 3.73 30.81 25.81
C ILE A 626 4.21 32.19 26.27
N GLN A 627 5.53 32.42 26.38
CA GLN A 627 6.07 33.72 26.78
C GLN A 627 5.67 34.83 25.81
N TRP A 628 5.68 34.55 24.50
CA TRP A 628 5.24 35.50 23.50
C TRP A 628 3.74 35.84 23.66
N LEU A 629 2.87 34.85 23.84
CA LEU A 629 1.44 35.08 24.06
C LEU A 629 1.16 35.87 25.36
N GLU A 630 1.93 35.65 26.42
CA GLU A 630 1.85 36.43 27.66
C GLU A 630 2.31 37.88 27.48
N TYR A 631 3.39 38.11 26.72
CA TYR A 631 3.84 39.45 26.37
C TYR A 631 2.77 40.22 25.60
N ILE A 632 2.18 39.61 24.56
CA ILE A 632 1.09 40.22 23.79
C ILE A 632 -0.15 40.47 24.68
N SER A 633 -0.44 39.56 25.61
CA SER A 633 -1.54 39.72 26.57
C SER A 633 -1.35 40.94 27.48
N LEU A 634 -0.13 41.20 27.94
CA LEU A 634 0.20 42.34 28.80
C LEU A 634 0.25 43.66 28.03
N GLU A 635 0.86 43.67 26.85
CA GLU A 635 1.03 44.90 26.07
C GLU A 635 -0.34 45.49 25.67
N TYR A 636 -1.19 44.67 25.07
CA TYR A 636 -2.50 45.11 24.58
C TYR A 636 -3.59 45.06 25.66
N ASN A 637 -3.23 44.68 26.90
CA ASN A 637 -4.15 44.51 28.02
C ASN A 637 -5.38 43.64 27.69
N ILE A 638 -5.15 42.51 27.02
CA ILE A 638 -6.18 41.56 26.59
C ILE A 638 -5.88 40.16 27.12
N MET A 639 -6.90 39.44 27.57
CA MET A 639 -6.75 38.09 28.13
C MET A 639 -6.78 37.01 27.06
N ILE A 640 -5.60 36.57 26.62
CA ILE A 640 -5.45 35.55 25.57
C ILE A 640 -5.56 34.15 26.15
N GLN A 641 -6.39 33.30 25.54
CA GLN A 641 -6.53 31.88 25.86
C GLN A 641 -5.45 31.06 25.15
N HIS A 642 -4.70 30.22 25.89
CA HIS A 642 -3.62 29.38 25.37
C HIS A 642 -3.40 28.13 26.24
N ALA A 643 -2.41 27.27 25.91
CA ALA A 643 -2.21 25.96 26.54
C ALA A 643 -2.16 25.97 28.08
N LYS A 644 -1.62 27.03 28.69
CA LYS A 644 -1.48 27.19 30.15
C LYS A 644 -2.55 28.07 30.79
N ARG A 645 -3.45 28.66 29.99
CA ARG A 645 -4.51 29.56 30.45
C ARG A 645 -5.81 29.25 29.71
N GLY A 646 -6.64 28.39 30.31
CA GLY A 646 -7.92 27.94 29.74
C GLY A 646 -7.80 26.87 28.64
N GLY A 647 -6.57 26.41 28.33
CA GLY A 647 -6.29 25.43 27.29
C GLY A 647 -6.35 26.03 25.88
N GLU A 648 -5.60 25.43 24.94
CA GLU A 648 -5.56 25.85 23.54
C GLU A 648 -6.95 25.78 22.89
N LYS A 649 -7.32 26.86 22.20
CA LYS A 649 -8.61 26.97 21.55
C LYS A 649 -8.64 26.12 20.29
N LYS A 650 -9.76 25.46 20.06
CA LYS A 650 -10.05 24.76 18.80
C LYS A 650 -11.00 25.61 17.97
N LEU A 651 -10.54 26.07 16.83
CA LEU A 651 -11.31 26.79 15.83
C LEU A 651 -11.72 25.84 14.72
N PHE A 652 -12.94 25.99 14.23
CA PHE A 652 -13.43 25.19 13.11
C PHE A 652 -13.45 26.07 11.87
N ILE A 653 -12.55 25.79 10.93
CA ILE A 653 -12.44 26.50 9.66
C ILE A 653 -12.63 25.48 8.54
N ASN A 654 -13.59 25.72 7.64
CA ASN A 654 -13.88 24.83 6.51
C ASN A 654 -14.01 23.35 6.90
N ASN A 655 -14.76 23.12 7.99
CA ASN A 655 -15.02 21.80 8.59
C ASN A 655 -13.77 21.01 9.02
N LYS A 656 -12.64 21.69 9.19
CA LYS A 656 -11.47 21.16 9.89
C LYS A 656 -11.31 21.89 11.22
N CYS A 657 -11.07 21.11 12.27
CA CYS A 657 -10.76 21.61 13.58
C CYS A 657 -9.27 21.94 13.62
N TYR A 658 -8.94 23.22 13.69
CA TYR A 658 -7.60 23.74 13.90
C TYR A 658 -7.46 24.07 15.38
N LYS A 659 -6.45 23.48 16.01
CA LYS A 659 -6.06 23.86 17.36
C LYS A 659 -5.03 24.97 17.19
N VAL A 660 -5.24 26.09 17.86
CA VAL A 660 -4.42 27.29 17.69
C VAL A 660 -3.63 27.58 18.95
N ASP A 661 -2.43 28.14 18.79
CA ASP A 661 -1.52 28.41 19.90
C ASP A 661 -2.10 29.44 20.89
N GLY A 662 -2.75 30.49 20.37
CA GLY A 662 -3.41 31.53 21.16
C GLY A 662 -4.69 32.06 20.52
N TYR A 663 -5.68 32.40 21.36
CA TYR A 663 -6.97 32.92 20.91
C TYR A 663 -7.51 34.04 21.80
N TYR A 664 -8.00 35.10 21.17
CA TYR A 664 -8.71 36.19 21.85
C TYR A 664 -9.93 36.62 21.04
N TYR A 665 -11.05 36.86 21.72
CA TYR A 665 -12.25 37.41 21.11
C TYR A 665 -12.47 38.84 21.59
N ASP A 666 -12.29 39.78 20.68
CA ASP A 666 -12.61 41.18 20.91
C ASP A 666 -14.13 41.35 20.77
N ARG A 667 -14.79 41.65 21.89
CA ARG A 667 -16.25 41.77 21.95
C ARG A 667 -16.76 43.08 21.36
N GLU A 668 -15.98 44.15 21.41
CA GLU A 668 -16.38 45.49 20.95
C GLU A 668 -16.40 45.53 19.42
N ASN A 669 -15.34 45.03 18.80
CA ASN A 669 -15.22 44.99 17.34
C ASN A 669 -15.73 43.67 16.74
N LYS A 670 -16.21 42.74 17.57
CA LYS A 670 -16.67 41.38 17.23
C LYS A 670 -15.66 40.57 16.41
N MET A 671 -14.37 40.80 16.64
CA MET A 671 -13.30 40.16 15.88
C MET A 671 -12.70 38.97 16.64
N ARG A 672 -12.41 37.90 15.90
CA ARG A 672 -11.69 36.73 16.40
C ARG A 672 -10.23 36.85 16.03
N ASN A 673 -9.37 36.98 17.03
CA ASN A 673 -7.94 37.08 16.87
C ASN A 673 -7.30 35.73 17.18
N VAL A 674 -6.55 35.22 16.19
CA VAL A 674 -5.85 33.94 16.26
C VAL A 674 -4.36 34.22 16.19
N TYR A 675 -3.62 33.65 17.13
CA TYR A 675 -2.17 33.78 17.24
C TYR A 675 -1.54 32.40 17.05
N GLU A 676 -0.70 32.26 16.03
CA GLU A 676 -0.02 31.01 15.65
C GLU A 676 1.50 31.27 15.60
N PHE A 677 2.29 30.38 16.21
CA PHE A 677 3.73 30.57 16.38
C PHE A 677 4.54 29.64 15.46
N PHE A 678 4.99 30.13 14.30
CA PHE A 678 5.80 29.38 13.34
C PHE A 678 7.30 29.67 13.51
N TRP A 679 8.11 28.63 13.74
CA TRP A 679 9.48 28.73 14.29
C TRP A 679 10.51 29.52 13.46
N MET A 680 10.22 29.97 12.23
CA MET A 680 11.03 30.89 11.41
C MET A 680 10.14 31.52 10.31
N LEU A 681 10.11 32.87 10.24
CA LEU A 681 9.42 33.76 9.28
C LEU A 681 7.97 34.18 9.63
N LEU A 682 7.83 35.46 9.99
CA LEU A 682 6.61 36.31 10.13
C LEU A 682 5.45 35.72 10.95
N ALA A 683 5.20 36.32 12.12
CA ALA A 683 3.98 36.13 12.90
C ALA A 683 2.78 36.69 12.13
N TRP A 684 1.79 35.86 11.84
CA TRP A 684 0.56 36.30 11.16
C TRP A 684 -0.58 36.36 12.16
N MET A 685 -1.13 37.55 12.35
CA MET A 685 -2.39 37.75 13.05
C MET A 685 -3.52 37.61 12.02
N TYR A 686 -4.22 36.48 12.04
CA TYR A 686 -5.40 36.32 11.20
C TYR A 686 -6.60 36.96 11.89
N LYS A 687 -7.05 38.12 11.37
CA LYS A 687 -8.39 38.65 11.65
C LYS A 687 -9.38 37.89 10.77
N MET A 688 -10.15 36.98 11.36
CA MET A 688 -11.32 36.42 10.66
C MET A 688 -12.56 37.26 11.01
N LEU A 689 -13.16 37.90 9.99
CA LEU A 689 -14.51 38.47 10.06
C LEU A 689 -15.57 37.38 10.20
#